data_AF-A0A6H0XVC2-F1
#
_entry.id   AF-A0A6H0XVC2-F1
#
_cell.length_a   1.000
_cell.length_b   1.000
_cell.length_c   1.000
_cell.angle_alpha   90.00
_cell.angle_beta   90.00
_cell.angle_gamma   90.00
#
_symmetry.space_group_name_H-M   'P 1'
#
loop_
_entity.id
_entity.type
_entity.pdbx_description
1 polymer ?
#
loop_
_entity_poly.entity_id
_entity_poly.type
_entity_poly.pdbx_seq_one_letter_code
_entity_poly.pdbx_strand_id
1 'polypeptide(L)'
;MLSYAHAVRSKDSIGSSTILTLLAGALFGLATAIRGNGLLSGIIFAWDALGPVFSILFGDRALATLRRLSMTVLAGLLVAAGYAIPQYIAYREYCNADLQRPWCSRLPPSIYGFVQEHYWEVGFLKYWTVSNIPLFILAAPVLFLLFNTGYGAMHHGRSVLIAVIGEERPSFTSQASYQADRTAYIHIFERFAMPQLVLALLATTSFHVQIINRISSGYPIWYIVLAIAIDDQSPTLECGHLRTEHYYPFRQLRGKLPRMMVQGFVVYAVVQAGLFSSFLPPAPVASSSTLHGRSHAGRSRSHTVTVNLKDGKGDPYVVENDEDSSYSQAAGNLSHSITPEEDSEFKRIEELSKEKQRTSPWTREGSDMPPVARGRSAGAMTKGKLLTTPSRMLKFIIPLSPRDTNSDRKDIEPLALLVHPQQPLSYLERLIQSELPVLEDGKPPGIVFRAEDTGEDSGKEEKKEDDVDDVDDVEDVEDLSAEDKTRIDGKLMKTGKLNSKGKPEEAPESKPEPEPVDPNHPNFVRWSPSTEIGDFIRDAARAKEFALDVEGAGTIYVGVPSFSDRTYYLRMRLRKTGRRILQLADLKKECDHLAHRGAKQLAQLGFGGLVTWWVAVYYLTFKTDYGWDVMEPVSYLVGLTTVIGAYLWFLWHNRDVSYRSAMQLTVSRRQTQLYEQKGFDIHKWEFLVEEGNRLRREIKMIADEYDVEWDETKDEGHKKVAQALREERKKDKEKKKDEEDDEDDDDDDQESGSKRK
;
A
#
# COMPACT_ATOMS: atom_id res chain seq x y z
N MET A 1 9.41 21.40 28.01
CA MET A 1 8.36 20.45 28.44
C MET A 1 8.89 19.01 28.58
N LEU A 2 9.47 18.40 27.54
CA LEU A 2 10.04 17.03 27.64
C LEU A 2 11.10 16.87 28.75
N SER A 3 12.04 17.81 28.86
CA SER A 3 13.05 17.81 29.93
C SER A 3 12.43 17.82 31.33
N TYR A 4 11.30 18.50 31.51
CA TYR A 4 10.55 18.51 32.77
C TYR A 4 9.85 17.16 33.02
N ALA A 5 9.23 16.56 32.00
CA ALA A 5 8.62 15.24 32.12
C ALA A 5 9.66 14.16 32.51
N HIS A 6 10.83 14.18 31.87
CA HIS A 6 11.95 13.29 32.23
C HIS A 6 12.50 13.57 33.64
N ALA A 7 12.53 14.83 34.08
CA ALA A 7 12.95 15.18 35.44
C ALA A 7 12.01 14.59 36.52
N VAL A 8 10.70 14.57 36.25
CA VAL A 8 9.68 14.00 37.15
C VAL A 8 9.75 12.47 37.19
N ARG A 9 10.07 11.82 36.06
CA ARG A 9 10.22 10.35 35.97
C ARG A 9 11.53 9.84 36.59
N SER A 10 12.63 10.56 36.42
CA SER A 10 13.98 10.16 36.88
C SER A 10 14.27 10.44 38.37
N LYS A 11 13.24 10.45 39.23
CA LYS A 11 13.35 10.82 40.66
C LYS A 11 14.39 10.00 41.46
N ASP A 12 14.75 8.81 40.97
CA ASP A 12 15.73 7.91 41.59
C ASP A 12 17.19 8.32 41.34
N SER A 13 17.48 9.00 40.22
CA SER A 13 18.81 9.54 39.93
C SER A 13 18.89 11.02 40.33
N ILE A 14 19.44 11.24 41.51
CA ILE A 14 19.61 12.54 42.18
C ILE A 14 20.23 13.60 41.26
N GLY A 15 21.24 13.25 40.47
CA GLY A 15 21.97 14.16 39.58
C GLY A 15 21.22 14.46 38.28
N SER A 16 20.69 13.43 37.61
CA SER A 16 20.01 13.56 36.32
C SER A 16 18.74 14.42 36.43
N SER A 17 17.89 14.15 37.43
CA SER A 17 16.66 14.90 37.66
C SER A 17 16.92 16.41 37.89
N THR A 18 18.02 16.75 38.59
CA THR A 18 18.37 18.14 38.89
C THR A 18 18.80 18.91 37.65
N ILE A 19 19.66 18.30 36.83
CA ILE A 19 20.13 18.89 35.57
C ILE A 19 18.94 19.10 34.61
N LEU A 20 18.05 18.11 34.53
CA LEU A 20 16.86 18.16 33.68
C LEU A 20 15.86 19.25 34.11
N THR A 21 15.66 19.46 35.42
CA THR A 21 14.82 20.56 35.95
C THR A 21 15.41 21.93 35.60
N LEU A 22 16.72 22.12 35.77
CA LEU A 22 17.38 23.39 35.41
C LEU A 22 17.38 23.63 33.89
N LEU A 23 17.60 22.59 33.09
CA LEU A 23 17.48 22.65 31.64
C LEU A 23 16.06 23.05 31.22
N ALA A 24 15.03 22.49 31.87
CA ALA A 24 13.65 22.89 31.63
C ALA A 24 13.43 24.38 31.96
N GLY A 25 13.92 24.85 33.10
CA GLY A 25 13.86 26.26 33.49
C GLY A 25 14.57 27.20 32.51
N ALA A 26 15.76 26.82 32.03
CA ALA A 26 16.51 27.59 31.04
C ALA A 26 15.79 27.68 29.68
N LEU A 27 15.23 26.56 29.19
CA LEU A 27 14.48 26.53 27.93
C LEU A 27 13.18 27.34 28.03
N PHE A 28 12.45 27.25 29.14
CA PHE A 28 11.27 28.08 29.38
C PHE A 28 11.63 29.56 29.57
N GLY A 29 12.77 29.87 30.18
CA GLY A 29 13.29 31.24 30.28
C GLY A 29 13.65 31.83 28.93
N LEU A 30 14.32 31.07 28.07
CA LEU A 30 14.62 31.49 26.69
C LEU A 30 13.33 31.74 25.89
N ALA A 31 12.35 30.84 26.00
CA ALA A 31 11.05 31.02 25.37
C ALA A 31 10.33 32.29 25.89
N THR A 32 10.46 32.58 27.19
CA THR A 32 9.88 33.78 27.82
C THR A 32 10.57 35.07 27.36
N ALA A 33 11.89 35.03 27.11
CA ALA A 33 12.63 36.15 26.57
C ALA A 33 12.21 36.50 25.13
N ILE A 34 11.87 35.49 24.33
CA ILE A 34 11.39 35.70 22.95
C ILE A 34 9.91 36.12 22.97
N ARG A 35 9.08 35.55 23.85
CA ARG A 35 7.66 35.90 23.98
C ARG A 35 7.21 35.92 25.43
N GLY A 36 6.60 37.03 25.85
CA GLY A 36 6.14 37.25 27.24
C GLY A 36 5.08 36.26 27.73
N ASN A 37 4.35 35.58 26.86
CA ASN A 37 3.40 34.51 27.25
C ASN A 37 4.09 33.28 27.86
N GLY A 38 5.39 33.09 27.59
CA GLY A 38 6.21 32.04 28.20
C GLY A 38 6.24 32.12 29.72
N LEU A 39 6.00 33.30 30.30
CA LEU A 39 5.94 33.53 31.75
C LEU A 39 4.92 32.62 32.45
N LEU A 40 3.82 32.25 31.78
CA LEU A 40 2.81 31.33 32.30
C LEU A 40 3.38 29.93 32.57
N SER A 41 4.46 29.53 31.89
CA SER A 41 5.16 28.27 32.17
C SER A 41 5.85 28.29 33.54
N GLY A 42 6.09 29.46 34.13
CA GLY A 42 6.58 29.60 35.51
C GLY A 42 5.61 29.05 36.57
N ILE A 43 4.31 28.97 36.26
CA ILE A 43 3.28 28.41 37.16
C ILE A 43 3.57 26.94 37.46
N ILE A 44 4.17 26.20 36.52
CA ILE A 44 4.56 24.79 36.70
C ILE A 44 5.53 24.66 37.88
N PHE A 45 6.60 25.47 37.89
CA PHE A 45 7.60 25.46 38.95
C PHE A 45 7.06 26.04 40.27
N ALA A 46 6.20 27.05 40.19
CA ALA A 46 5.56 27.63 41.38
C ALA A 46 4.69 26.58 42.09
N TRP A 47 3.92 25.79 41.34
CA TRP A 47 3.09 24.72 41.88
C TRP A 47 3.94 23.59 42.49
N ASP A 48 5.01 23.18 41.80
CA ASP A 48 5.92 22.15 42.29
C ASP A 48 6.73 22.58 43.53
N ALA A 49 6.89 23.88 43.77
CA ALA A 49 7.53 24.41 44.97
C ALA A 49 6.61 24.35 46.21
N LEU A 50 5.27 24.38 46.06
CA LEU A 50 4.33 24.45 47.19
C LEU A 50 4.42 23.24 48.12
N GLY A 51 4.52 22.02 47.56
CA GLY A 51 4.61 20.79 48.34
C GLY A 51 5.85 20.76 49.25
N PRO A 52 7.08 20.88 48.69
CA PRO A 52 8.31 20.95 49.48
C PRO A 52 8.34 22.10 50.49
N VAL A 53 7.80 23.28 50.14
CA VAL A 53 7.67 24.41 51.06
C VAL A 53 6.81 24.05 52.26
N PHE A 54 5.64 23.43 52.03
CA PHE A 54 4.75 22.99 53.10
C PHE A 54 5.41 21.92 53.98
N SER A 55 6.07 20.91 53.40
CA SER A 55 6.78 19.88 54.16
C SER A 55 7.88 20.45 55.06
N ILE A 56 8.62 21.47 54.59
CA ILE A 56 9.68 22.14 55.37
C ILE A 56 9.07 23.03 56.47
N LEU A 57 7.92 23.67 56.20
CA LEU A 57 7.22 24.52 57.16
C LEU A 57 6.60 23.69 58.31
N PHE A 58 6.15 22.47 58.03
CA PHE A 58 5.39 21.62 58.97
C PHE A 58 6.14 20.41 59.56
N GLY A 59 7.44 20.22 59.28
CA GLY A 59 8.30 19.41 60.17
C GLY A 59 9.37 18.52 59.54
N ASP A 60 9.33 18.19 58.25
CA ASP A 60 10.30 17.28 57.63
C ASP A 60 11.42 18.04 56.90
N ARG A 61 12.52 18.31 57.62
CA ARG A 61 13.73 18.96 57.08
C ARG A 61 14.70 17.97 56.46
N ALA A 62 14.23 17.18 55.48
CA ALA A 62 15.12 16.32 54.71
C ALA A 62 15.97 17.15 53.74
N LEU A 63 17.30 16.95 53.75
CA LEU A 63 18.26 17.62 52.84
C LEU A 63 17.87 17.42 51.36
N ALA A 64 17.31 16.26 51.02
CA ALA A 64 16.82 15.96 49.69
C ALA A 64 15.65 16.86 49.26
N THR A 65 14.73 17.18 50.18
CA THR A 65 13.58 18.06 49.95
C THR A 65 14.02 19.51 49.80
N LEU A 66 14.94 19.97 50.64
CA LEU A 66 15.52 21.32 50.54
C LEU A 66 16.26 21.52 49.21
N ARG A 67 17.04 20.52 48.79
CA ARG A 67 17.73 20.55 47.49
C ARG A 67 16.74 20.60 46.32
N ARG A 68 15.72 19.74 46.32
CA ARG A 68 14.68 19.75 45.27
C ARG A 68 13.98 21.11 45.21
N LEU A 69 13.60 21.68 46.35
CA LEU A 69 13.02 23.02 46.42
C LEU A 69 13.97 24.08 45.85
N SER A 70 15.25 24.08 46.26
CA SER A 70 16.22 25.06 45.77
C SER A 70 16.38 25.03 44.25
N MET A 71 16.37 23.84 43.64
CA MET A 71 16.54 23.67 42.20
C MET A 71 15.27 24.05 41.42
N THR A 72 14.08 23.74 41.96
CA THR A 72 12.80 24.19 41.39
C THR A 72 12.67 25.72 41.46
N VAL A 73 13.08 26.33 42.57
CA VAL A 73 13.10 27.80 42.71
C VAL A 73 14.10 28.42 41.73
N LEU A 74 15.31 27.86 41.61
CA LEU A 74 16.29 28.33 40.64
C LEU A 74 15.78 28.21 39.20
N ALA A 75 15.11 27.12 38.84
CA ALA A 75 14.46 26.97 37.53
C ALA A 75 13.35 28.01 37.30
N GLY A 76 12.53 28.31 38.31
CA GLY A 76 11.52 29.37 38.24
C GLY A 76 12.13 30.77 38.10
N LEU A 77 13.25 31.04 38.78
CA LEU A 77 13.99 32.29 38.66
C LEU A 77 14.60 32.47 37.27
N LEU A 78 15.03 31.40 36.59
CA LEU A 78 15.46 31.46 35.19
C LEU A 78 14.32 31.89 34.26
N VAL A 79 13.09 31.43 34.51
CA VAL A 79 11.91 31.88 33.76
C VAL A 79 11.62 33.36 34.01
N ALA A 80 11.66 33.79 35.27
CA ALA A 80 11.47 35.18 35.66
C ALA A 80 12.57 36.10 35.05
N ALA A 81 13.82 35.64 35.02
CA ALA A 81 14.93 36.34 34.37
C ALA A 81 14.70 36.49 32.87
N GLY A 82 14.15 35.47 32.20
CA GLY A 82 13.74 35.54 30.80
C GLY A 82 12.77 36.69 30.51
N TYR A 83 11.85 36.98 31.44
CA TYR A 83 10.94 38.14 31.31
C TYR A 83 11.60 39.46 31.73
N ALA A 84 12.39 39.46 32.81
CA ALA A 84 12.95 40.66 33.41
C ALA A 84 14.12 41.27 32.60
N ILE A 85 14.96 40.44 31.96
CA ILE A 85 16.14 40.90 31.22
C ILE A 85 15.75 41.85 30.06
N PRO A 86 14.81 41.50 29.15
CA PRO A 86 14.36 42.41 28.10
C PRO A 86 13.76 43.71 28.65
N GLN A 87 13.00 43.64 29.75
CA GLN A 87 12.41 44.82 30.40
C GLN A 87 13.49 45.75 30.95
N TYR A 88 14.55 45.19 31.54
CA TYR A 88 15.67 45.94 32.09
C TYR A 88 16.50 46.62 30.99
N ILE A 89 16.75 45.92 29.88
CA ILE A 89 17.43 46.50 28.71
C ILE A 89 16.63 47.70 28.19
N ALA A 90 15.31 47.53 28.00
CA ALA A 90 14.43 48.60 27.57
C ALA A 90 14.37 49.78 28.57
N TYR A 91 14.38 49.50 29.89
CA TYR A 91 14.44 50.54 30.90
C TYR A 91 15.71 51.38 30.78
N ARG A 92 16.87 50.74 30.60
CA ARG A 92 18.16 51.46 30.42
C ARG A 92 18.21 52.32 29.15
N GLU A 93 17.51 51.90 28.10
CA GLU A 93 17.51 52.60 26.82
C GLU A 93 16.52 53.77 26.81
N TYR A 94 15.32 53.59 27.37
CA TYR A 94 14.24 54.57 27.28
C TYR A 94 14.03 55.44 28.52
N CYS A 95 14.56 55.10 29.68
CA CYS A 95 14.39 55.88 30.92
C CYS A 95 15.64 56.69 31.28
N ASN A 96 16.08 57.55 30.34
CA ASN A 96 17.18 58.51 30.53
C ASN A 96 16.64 59.92 30.85
N ALA A 97 17.48 60.79 31.42
CA ALA A 97 17.10 62.12 31.91
C ALA A 97 16.46 63.04 30.83
N ASP A 98 16.77 62.81 29.55
CA ASP A 98 16.26 63.62 28.44
C ASP A 98 14.90 63.13 27.88
N LEU A 99 14.49 61.88 28.14
CA LEU A 99 13.25 61.28 27.65
C LEU A 99 12.51 60.51 28.75
N GLN A 100 11.92 61.23 29.71
CA GLN A 100 11.17 60.56 30.79
C GLN A 100 9.77 60.15 30.33
N ARG A 101 9.60 58.86 29.98
CA ARG A 101 8.29 58.28 29.65
C ARG A 101 7.47 57.96 30.91
N PRO A 102 6.13 58.07 30.90
CA PRO A 102 5.28 57.93 32.09
C PRO A 102 5.37 56.58 32.82
N TRP A 103 5.84 55.54 32.15
CA TRP A 103 6.01 54.20 32.73
C TRP A 103 7.31 54.03 33.50
N CYS A 104 8.31 54.91 33.28
CA CYS A 104 9.56 54.90 34.02
C CYS A 104 9.37 55.23 35.51
N SER A 105 8.29 55.95 35.87
CA SER A 105 7.93 56.31 37.25
C SER A 105 6.92 55.37 37.90
N ARG A 106 6.42 54.34 37.19
CA ARG A 106 5.51 53.33 37.77
C ARG A 106 6.32 52.25 38.51
N LEU A 107 5.77 51.68 39.59
CA LEU A 107 6.40 50.59 40.34
C LEU A 107 5.52 49.33 40.27
N PRO A 108 5.96 48.23 39.60
CA PRO A 108 7.23 48.08 38.88
C PRO A 108 7.25 48.79 37.50
N PRO A 109 8.42 49.28 37.06
CA PRO A 109 8.55 49.90 35.73
C PRO A 109 8.49 48.79 34.67
N SER A 110 7.47 48.83 33.82
CA SER A 110 7.23 47.83 32.77
C SER A 110 6.85 48.52 31.46
N ILE A 111 7.76 48.45 30.48
CA ILE A 111 7.47 48.96 29.13
C ILE A 111 6.35 48.14 28.48
N TYR A 112 6.33 46.83 28.72
CA TYR A 112 5.32 45.94 28.14
C TYR A 112 3.92 46.25 28.67
N GLY A 113 3.78 46.45 29.98
CA GLY A 113 2.50 46.84 30.58
C GLY A 113 2.01 48.20 30.09
N PHE A 114 2.92 49.16 29.91
CA PHE A 114 2.58 50.46 29.32
C PHE A 114 2.13 50.35 27.87
N VAL A 115 2.84 49.59 27.03
CA VAL A 115 2.46 49.41 25.62
C VAL A 115 1.11 48.71 25.49
N GLN A 116 0.88 47.67 26.28
CA GLN A 116 -0.39 46.97 26.33
C GLN A 116 -1.55 47.90 26.66
N GLU A 117 -1.39 48.77 27.66
CA GLU A 117 -2.46 49.69 28.08
C GLU A 117 -2.63 50.88 27.14
N HIS A 118 -1.53 51.51 26.72
CA HIS A 118 -1.54 52.80 26.02
C HIS A 118 -1.73 52.69 24.51
N TYR A 119 -1.11 51.68 23.87
CA TYR A 119 -1.17 51.52 22.41
C TYR A 119 -2.16 50.45 21.98
N TRP A 120 -2.32 49.41 22.78
CA TRP A 120 -3.21 48.30 22.44
C TRP A 120 -4.53 48.33 23.22
N GLU A 121 -4.71 49.27 24.16
CA GLU A 121 -5.92 49.39 25.00
C GLU A 121 -6.32 48.07 25.69
N VAL A 122 -5.34 47.20 25.94
CA VAL A 122 -5.52 45.89 26.56
C VAL A 122 -5.69 46.08 28.07
N GLY A 123 -6.69 45.41 28.64
CA GLY A 123 -6.98 45.48 30.06
C GLY A 123 -8.21 44.64 30.42
N PHE A 124 -8.48 44.53 31.71
CA PHE A 124 -9.61 43.76 32.21
C PHE A 124 -10.93 44.30 31.62
N LEU A 125 -11.59 43.44 30.84
CA LEU A 125 -12.85 43.66 30.13
C LEU A 125 -12.90 44.83 29.14
N LYS A 126 -11.80 45.51 28.84
CA LYS A 126 -11.75 46.62 27.87
C LYS A 126 -12.13 46.18 26.45
N TYR A 127 -11.89 44.91 26.10
CA TYR A 127 -12.14 44.36 24.77
C TYR A 127 -13.62 43.95 24.53
N TRP A 128 -14.45 43.93 25.57
CA TRP A 128 -15.87 43.54 25.49
C TRP A 128 -16.73 44.67 24.92
N THR A 129 -16.67 44.84 23.60
CA THR A 129 -17.53 45.76 22.85
C THR A 129 -18.40 44.98 21.85
N VAL A 130 -19.57 45.54 21.51
CA VAL A 130 -20.51 44.89 20.57
C VAL A 130 -19.89 44.67 19.19
N SER A 131 -19.04 45.61 18.74
CA SER A 131 -18.31 45.52 17.47
C SER A 131 -17.33 44.34 17.41
N ASN A 132 -16.85 43.86 18.56
CA ASN A 132 -15.86 42.78 18.64
C ASN A 132 -16.48 41.39 18.72
N ILE A 133 -17.81 41.27 18.82
CA ILE A 133 -18.53 39.97 18.93
C ILE A 133 -18.10 38.97 17.83
N PRO A 134 -17.95 39.34 16.54
CA PRO A 134 -17.50 38.40 15.51
C PRO A 134 -16.13 37.77 15.81
N LEU A 135 -15.22 38.52 16.44
CA LEU A 135 -13.89 38.05 16.81
C LEU A 135 -13.94 37.08 18.00
N PHE A 136 -14.90 37.27 18.92
CA PHE A 136 -15.20 36.30 19.98
C PHE A 136 -15.78 35.01 19.40
N ILE A 137 -16.65 35.08 18.39
CA ILE A 137 -17.20 33.91 17.69
C ILE A 137 -16.07 33.11 17.02
N LEU A 138 -15.13 33.79 16.36
CA LEU A 138 -13.98 33.15 15.72
C LEU A 138 -13.04 32.46 16.72
N ALA A 139 -12.90 33.03 17.92
CA ALA A 139 -12.05 32.48 18.98
C ALA A 139 -12.74 31.41 19.85
N ALA A 140 -14.08 31.35 19.81
CA ALA A 140 -14.89 30.49 20.68
C ALA A 140 -14.56 29.00 20.59
N PRO A 141 -14.34 28.38 19.41
CA PRO A 141 -14.01 26.95 19.32
C PRO A 141 -12.73 26.59 20.06
N VAL A 142 -11.71 27.45 19.94
CA VAL A 142 -10.40 27.24 20.58
C VAL A 142 -10.49 27.49 22.08
N LEU A 143 -11.19 28.54 22.52
CA LEU A 143 -11.43 28.77 23.94
C LEU A 143 -12.19 27.62 24.58
N PHE A 144 -13.27 27.18 23.96
CA PHE A 144 -14.05 26.03 24.41
C PHE A 144 -13.16 24.79 24.53
N LEU A 145 -12.33 24.52 23.54
CA LEU A 145 -11.41 23.39 23.55
C LEU A 145 -10.38 23.48 24.69
N LEU A 146 -9.72 24.64 24.86
CA LEU A 146 -8.71 24.83 25.92
C LEU A 146 -9.32 24.74 27.33
N PHE A 147 -10.52 25.28 27.53
CA PHE A 147 -11.22 25.18 28.81
C PHE A 147 -11.63 23.74 29.12
N ASN A 148 -12.27 23.03 28.18
CA ASN A 148 -12.74 21.66 28.43
C ASN A 148 -11.59 20.68 28.61
N THR A 149 -10.59 20.72 27.74
CA THR A 149 -9.42 19.83 27.84
C THR A 149 -8.58 20.14 29.08
N GLY A 150 -8.41 21.42 29.43
CA GLY A 150 -7.68 21.83 30.64
C GLY A 150 -8.41 21.46 31.93
N TYR A 151 -9.73 21.68 31.98
CA TYR A 151 -10.55 21.35 33.14
C TYR A 151 -10.66 19.83 33.33
N GLY A 152 -10.85 19.08 32.24
CA GLY A 152 -10.83 17.62 32.24
C GLY A 152 -9.50 17.06 32.73
N ALA A 153 -8.38 17.57 32.21
CA ALA A 153 -7.04 17.17 32.62
C ALA A 153 -6.76 17.43 34.12
N MET A 154 -7.31 18.51 34.68
CA MET A 154 -7.16 18.88 36.09
C MET A 154 -7.97 17.97 37.04
N HIS A 155 -9.24 17.72 36.72
CA HIS A 155 -10.15 17.02 37.65
C HIS A 155 -10.23 15.51 37.42
N HIS A 156 -9.95 15.04 36.21
CA HIS A 156 -10.14 13.64 35.83
C HIS A 156 -8.84 12.97 35.36
N GLY A 157 -7.65 13.49 35.71
CA GLY A 157 -6.35 13.00 35.20
C GLY A 157 -6.14 11.49 35.32
N ARG A 158 -6.75 10.84 36.33
CA ARG A 158 -6.77 9.38 36.49
C ARG A 158 -7.52 8.64 35.37
N SER A 159 -8.60 9.20 34.87
CA SER A 159 -9.44 8.62 33.81
C SER A 159 -8.85 8.84 32.42
N VAL A 160 -8.14 9.96 32.17
CA VAL A 160 -7.36 10.14 30.92
C VAL A 160 -6.17 9.20 30.87
N LEU A 161 -5.48 8.97 31.99
CA LEU A 161 -4.41 7.99 32.07
C LEU A 161 -4.89 6.58 31.68
N ILE A 162 -6.08 6.18 32.14
CA ILE A 162 -6.66 4.86 31.83
C ILE A 162 -6.96 4.73 30.33
N ALA A 163 -7.41 5.82 29.68
CA ALA A 163 -7.61 5.84 28.23
C ALA A 163 -6.29 5.78 27.43
N VAL A 164 -5.16 6.27 27.97
CA VAL A 164 -3.85 6.32 27.28
C VAL A 164 -3.07 5.02 27.41
N ILE A 165 -3.14 4.37 28.58
CA ILE A 165 -2.32 3.21 28.90
C ILE A 165 -3.10 1.90 28.71
N GLY A 166 -4.43 1.97 28.55
CA GLY A 166 -5.29 0.80 28.58
C GLY A 166 -5.34 0.16 29.97
N GLU A 167 -6.31 -0.73 30.18
CA GLU A 167 -6.41 -1.53 31.40
C GLU A 167 -5.54 -2.79 31.29
N GLU A 168 -4.28 -2.65 30.87
CA GLU A 168 -3.39 -3.82 30.83
C GLU A 168 -3.00 -4.26 32.24
N ARG A 169 -3.26 -5.54 32.54
CA ARG A 169 -2.75 -6.20 33.75
C ARG A 169 -1.22 -6.24 33.66
N PRO A 170 -0.48 -5.84 34.72
CA PRO A 170 0.97 -5.74 34.65
C PRO A 170 1.61 -7.11 34.37
N SER A 171 2.26 -7.23 33.21
CA SER A 171 3.13 -8.34 32.85
C SER A 171 4.48 -8.18 33.57
N PHE A 172 4.70 -9.00 34.60
CA PHE A 172 5.97 -9.36 35.29
C PHE A 172 7.00 -8.28 35.68
N THR A 173 6.80 -7.00 35.35
CA THR A 173 7.65 -5.87 35.73
C THR A 173 7.13 -5.30 37.05
N SER A 174 8.01 -5.19 38.05
CA SER A 174 7.76 -4.71 39.42
C SER A 174 6.55 -3.75 39.53
N GLN A 175 5.50 -4.19 40.23
CA GLN A 175 4.27 -3.43 40.50
C GLN A 175 4.53 -2.01 41.06
N ALA A 176 5.66 -1.81 41.74
CA ALA A 176 6.11 -0.51 42.22
C ALA A 176 6.50 0.46 41.09
N SER A 177 7.10 -0.03 40.00
CA SER A 177 7.50 0.79 38.84
C SER A 177 6.29 1.31 38.05
N TYR A 178 5.27 0.47 37.85
CA TYR A 178 4.01 0.85 37.20
C TYR A 178 3.25 1.91 38.01
N GLN A 179 3.20 1.77 39.33
CA GLN A 179 2.56 2.74 40.21
C GLN A 179 3.32 4.09 40.25
N ALA A 180 4.65 4.05 40.17
CA ALA A 180 5.49 5.24 40.06
C ALA A 180 5.27 5.99 38.73
N ASP A 181 5.23 5.28 37.60
CA ASP A 181 4.96 5.89 36.29
C ASP A 181 3.55 6.50 36.20
N ARG A 182 2.55 5.82 36.79
CA ARG A 182 1.16 6.33 36.91
C ARG A 182 1.07 7.64 37.70
N THR A 183 1.73 7.71 38.84
CA THR A 183 1.73 8.94 39.66
C THR A 183 2.52 10.07 38.99
N ALA A 184 3.61 9.76 38.29
CA ALA A 184 4.36 10.73 37.50
C ALA A 184 3.53 11.30 36.33
N TYR A 185 2.76 10.48 35.62
CA TYR A 185 1.92 10.93 34.52
C TYR A 185 0.82 11.88 34.97
N ILE A 186 0.02 11.49 35.98
CA ILE A 186 -1.03 12.34 36.56
C ILE A 186 -0.42 13.66 37.03
N HIS A 187 0.76 13.57 37.65
CA HIS A 187 1.49 14.74 38.08
C HIS A 187 1.76 15.68 36.90
N ILE A 188 2.41 15.21 35.83
CA ILE A 188 2.75 16.03 34.65
C ILE A 188 1.51 16.66 34.01
N PHE A 189 0.43 15.88 33.86
CA PHE A 189 -0.80 16.32 33.19
C PHE A 189 -1.46 17.50 33.91
N GLU A 190 -1.59 17.44 35.23
CA GLU A 190 -2.15 18.53 36.05
C GLU A 190 -1.32 19.81 35.93
N ARG A 191 0.03 19.71 35.91
CA ARG A 191 0.91 20.90 35.87
C ARG A 191 0.89 21.58 34.50
N PHE A 192 0.76 20.82 33.42
CA PHE A 192 0.64 21.40 32.07
C PHE A 192 -0.77 21.95 31.80
N ALA A 193 -1.80 21.49 32.50
CA ALA A 193 -3.17 22.02 32.38
C ALA A 193 -3.32 23.41 33.01
N MET A 194 -2.61 23.73 34.09
CA MET A 194 -2.72 25.02 34.79
C MET A 194 -2.37 26.23 33.89
N PRO A 195 -1.20 26.29 33.22
CA PRO A 195 -0.89 27.40 32.31
C PRO A 195 -1.91 27.57 31.19
N GLN A 196 -2.51 26.47 30.70
CA GLN A 196 -3.52 26.49 29.65
C GLN A 196 -4.82 27.14 30.14
N LEU A 197 -5.31 26.75 31.33
CA LEU A 197 -6.53 27.32 31.91
C LEU A 197 -6.37 28.80 32.25
N VAL A 198 -5.22 29.17 32.82
CA VAL A 198 -4.91 30.58 33.12
C VAL A 198 -4.83 31.39 31.83
N LEU A 199 -4.22 30.86 30.77
CA LEU A 199 -4.23 31.52 29.47
C LEU A 199 -5.66 31.72 28.95
N ALA A 200 -6.50 30.69 28.95
CA ALA A 200 -7.87 30.78 28.42
C ALA A 200 -8.71 31.82 29.19
N LEU A 201 -8.54 31.88 30.51
CA LEU A 201 -9.17 32.89 31.37
C LEU A 201 -8.67 34.30 31.04
N LEU A 202 -7.35 34.49 30.92
CA LEU A 202 -6.75 35.78 30.58
C LEU A 202 -7.11 36.22 29.15
N ALA A 203 -7.19 35.30 28.20
CA ALA A 203 -7.59 35.58 26.82
C ALA A 203 -9.05 36.04 26.72
N THR A 204 -9.93 35.52 27.58
CA THR A 204 -11.35 35.88 27.61
C THR A 204 -11.59 37.21 28.34
N THR A 205 -10.81 37.49 29.37
CA THR A 205 -11.03 38.64 30.26
C THR A 205 -10.15 39.85 29.93
N SER A 206 -8.92 39.64 29.47
CA SER A 206 -7.87 40.66 29.53
C SER A 206 -7.14 40.89 28.22
N PHE A 207 -7.16 39.96 27.26
CA PHE A 207 -6.47 40.10 25.96
C PHE A 207 -7.44 40.28 24.78
N HIS A 208 -6.90 40.65 23.63
CA HIS A 208 -7.61 40.51 22.36
C HIS A 208 -7.89 39.02 22.12
N VAL A 209 -9.16 38.64 22.19
CA VAL A 209 -9.60 37.22 22.22
C VAL A 209 -9.08 36.41 21.02
N GLN A 210 -9.00 37.02 19.83
CA GLN A 210 -8.53 36.43 18.58
C GLN A 210 -7.10 35.86 18.63
N ILE A 211 -6.26 36.37 19.54
CA ILE A 211 -4.88 35.93 19.70
C ILE A 211 -4.82 34.46 20.15
N ILE A 212 -5.87 33.95 20.80
CA ILE A 212 -5.92 32.58 21.32
C ILE A 212 -5.75 31.53 20.22
N ASN A 213 -6.26 31.78 19.01
CA ASN A 213 -6.16 30.87 17.87
C ASN A 213 -4.71 30.61 17.45
N ARG A 214 -3.80 31.54 17.76
CA ARG A 214 -2.36 31.42 17.52
C ARG A 214 -1.59 30.93 18.74
N ILE A 215 -1.89 31.48 19.92
CA ILE A 215 -1.13 31.21 21.15
C ILE A 215 -1.44 29.82 21.73
N SER A 216 -2.62 29.24 21.42
CA SER A 216 -2.99 27.87 21.83
C SER A 216 -1.95 26.81 21.46
N SER A 217 -1.20 27.02 20.36
CA SER A 217 -0.14 26.12 19.89
C SER A 217 1.00 25.88 20.89
N GLY A 218 1.22 26.79 21.83
CA GLY A 218 2.25 26.66 22.87
C GLY A 218 1.89 25.71 24.01
N TYR A 219 0.69 25.11 24.03
CA TYR A 219 0.15 24.35 25.15
C TYR A 219 -0.19 22.91 24.72
N PRO A 220 0.42 21.87 25.31
CA PRO A 220 0.35 20.51 24.80
C PRO A 220 -0.92 19.73 25.21
N ILE A 221 -1.63 20.16 26.26
CA ILE A 221 -2.70 19.34 26.85
C ILE A 221 -3.85 19.08 25.89
N TRP A 222 -4.30 20.12 25.19
CA TRP A 222 -5.40 19.95 24.24
C TRP A 222 -5.02 19.02 23.08
N TYR A 223 -3.79 19.07 22.57
CA TYR A 223 -3.29 18.14 21.54
C TYR A 223 -3.30 16.68 22.02
N ILE A 224 -2.81 16.43 23.24
CA ILE A 224 -2.75 15.07 23.79
C ILE A 224 -4.16 14.53 24.02
N VAL A 225 -5.07 15.32 24.59
CA VAL A 225 -6.46 14.91 24.83
C VAL A 225 -7.20 14.63 23.53
N LEU A 226 -6.97 15.44 22.48
CA LEU A 226 -7.53 15.20 21.14
C LEU A 226 -6.99 13.93 20.48
N ALA A 227 -5.69 13.66 20.61
CA ALA A 227 -5.08 12.45 20.06
C ALA A 227 -5.72 11.19 20.68
N ILE A 228 -5.87 11.17 22.01
CA ILE A 228 -6.54 10.09 22.74
C ILE A 228 -8.00 9.93 22.27
N ALA A 229 -8.69 11.04 22.01
CA ALA A 229 -10.08 11.04 21.53
C ALA A 229 -10.26 10.38 20.15
N ILE A 230 -9.23 10.49 19.31
CA ILE A 230 -9.22 9.95 17.94
C ILE A 230 -8.85 8.46 17.96
N ASP A 231 -7.92 8.09 18.83
CA ASP A 231 -7.43 6.71 19.00
C ASP A 231 -8.50 5.76 19.58
N ASP A 232 -9.35 6.25 20.50
CA ASP A 232 -10.52 5.52 21.06
C ASP A 232 -11.59 5.12 19.99
N GLN A 233 -11.33 5.36 18.70
CA GLN A 233 -12.16 4.95 17.56
C GLN A 233 -11.65 3.71 16.81
N SER A 234 -10.51 3.12 17.18
CA SER A 234 -10.09 1.83 16.60
C SER A 234 -10.88 0.67 17.23
N PRO A 235 -11.49 -0.24 16.44
CA PRO A 235 -12.38 -1.30 16.92
C PRO A 235 -11.68 -2.45 17.68
N THR A 236 -10.39 -2.33 18.01
CA THR A 236 -9.56 -3.44 18.48
C THR A 236 -9.51 -3.63 20.00
N LEU A 237 -10.20 -2.82 20.80
CA LEU A 237 -10.21 -2.94 22.26
C LEU A 237 -11.64 -2.99 22.81
N GLU A 238 -12.26 -4.17 22.74
CA GLU A 238 -13.33 -4.55 23.68
C GLU A 238 -12.74 -4.65 25.10
N CYS A 239 -12.59 -3.52 25.79
CA CYS A 239 -12.34 -3.51 27.23
C CYS A 239 -13.52 -2.85 27.96
N GLY A 240 -13.97 -3.51 29.03
CA GLY A 240 -15.32 -3.42 29.55
C GLY A 240 -15.75 -2.05 30.08
N HIS A 241 -16.99 -1.70 29.77
CA HIS A 241 -18.03 -1.02 30.56
C HIS A 241 -17.70 0.08 31.62
N LEU A 242 -16.51 0.67 31.69
CA LEU A 242 -16.21 1.85 32.50
C LEU A 242 -16.03 3.11 31.63
N ARG A 243 -17.16 3.51 31.05
CA ARG A 243 -17.60 4.90 30.78
C ARG A 243 -16.52 5.98 30.61
N THR A 244 -16.25 6.27 29.34
CA THR A 244 -15.84 7.56 28.77
C THR A 244 -16.87 8.70 28.97
N GLU A 245 -17.82 8.59 29.91
CA GLU A 245 -18.95 9.53 30.09
C GLU A 245 -18.55 10.92 30.58
N HIS A 246 -17.35 11.13 31.14
CA HIS A 246 -17.02 12.35 31.88
C HIS A 246 -16.13 13.38 31.15
N TYR A 247 -15.65 13.09 29.94
CA TYR A 247 -14.61 13.92 29.31
C TYR A 247 -15.08 14.86 28.19
N TYR A 248 -16.28 14.65 27.64
CA TYR A 248 -16.80 15.47 26.54
C TYR A 248 -18.21 15.96 26.88
N PRO A 249 -18.45 17.29 26.94
CA PRO A 249 -19.77 17.83 27.27
C PRO A 249 -20.84 17.61 26.17
N PHE A 250 -20.46 17.06 24.99
CA PHE A 250 -21.40 16.79 23.89
C PHE A 250 -21.48 15.29 23.56
N ARG A 251 -22.44 14.62 24.22
CA ARG A 251 -22.83 13.20 24.05
C ARG A 251 -23.20 12.80 22.60
N GLN A 252 -23.61 13.76 21.76
CA GLN A 252 -24.19 13.50 20.42
C GLN A 252 -23.23 13.66 19.24
N LEU A 253 -22.07 14.33 19.39
CA LEU A 253 -21.10 14.54 18.30
C LEU A 253 -19.88 13.60 18.40
N ARG A 254 -20.13 12.33 18.75
CA ARG A 254 -19.09 11.30 18.92
C ARG A 254 -18.29 11.14 17.62
N GLY A 255 -16.96 11.31 17.69
CA GLY A 255 -16.02 11.01 16.61
C GLY A 255 -15.78 12.08 15.53
N LYS A 256 -16.81 12.86 15.15
CA LYS A 256 -16.67 13.88 14.11
C LYS A 256 -16.05 15.18 14.63
N LEU A 257 -16.39 15.60 15.85
CA LEU A 257 -15.93 16.90 16.39
C LEU A 257 -14.40 17.00 16.56
N PRO A 258 -13.69 16.01 17.15
CA PRO A 258 -12.22 16.07 17.25
C PRO A 258 -11.55 16.10 15.87
N ARG A 259 -12.02 15.27 14.93
CA ARG A 259 -11.52 15.24 13.55
C ARG A 259 -11.78 16.57 12.82
N MET A 260 -12.98 17.12 12.92
CA MET A 260 -13.33 18.44 12.37
C MET A 260 -12.50 19.57 12.98
N MET A 261 -12.21 19.51 14.28
CA MET A 261 -11.34 20.49 14.93
C MET A 261 -9.91 20.39 14.40
N VAL A 262 -9.34 19.18 14.29
CA VAL A 262 -8.01 18.98 13.72
C VAL A 262 -7.96 19.43 12.25
N GLN A 263 -8.92 19.02 11.43
CA GLN A 263 -9.06 19.45 10.04
C GLN A 263 -9.19 20.98 9.94
N GLY A 264 -10.02 21.58 10.80
CA GLY A 264 -10.19 23.04 10.89
C GLY A 264 -8.88 23.76 11.26
N PHE A 265 -8.09 23.21 12.18
CA PHE A 265 -6.77 23.76 12.53
C PHE A 265 -5.74 23.58 11.41
N VAL A 266 -5.78 22.47 10.66
CA VAL A 266 -4.91 22.25 9.50
C VAL A 266 -5.25 23.23 8.39
N VAL A 267 -6.54 23.39 8.07
CA VAL A 267 -7.01 24.39 7.11
C VAL A 267 -6.65 25.79 7.58
N TYR A 268 -6.87 26.11 8.85
CA TYR A 268 -6.49 27.40 9.44
C TYR A 268 -4.98 27.64 9.33
N ALA A 269 -4.14 26.62 9.57
CA ALA A 269 -2.68 26.74 9.44
C ALA A 269 -2.23 26.97 8.00
N VAL A 270 -2.83 26.27 7.02
CA VAL A 270 -2.54 26.45 5.59
C VAL A 270 -2.99 27.83 5.11
N VAL A 271 -4.21 28.23 5.47
CA VAL A 271 -4.76 29.56 5.16
C VAL A 271 -3.92 30.64 5.83
N GLN A 272 -3.52 30.47 7.10
CA GLN A 272 -2.67 31.41 7.80
C GLN A 272 -1.26 31.48 7.19
N ALA A 273 -0.69 30.35 6.77
CA ALA A 273 0.60 30.32 6.09
C ALA A 273 0.54 31.07 4.74
N GLY A 274 -0.54 30.91 3.98
CA GLY A 274 -0.79 31.62 2.72
C GLY A 274 -1.06 33.12 2.91
N LEU A 275 -1.87 33.49 3.91
CA LEU A 275 -2.15 34.89 4.24
C LEU A 275 -0.90 35.59 4.77
N PHE A 276 -0.14 34.94 5.65
CA PHE A 276 1.09 35.49 6.21
C PHE A 276 2.21 35.60 5.18
N SER A 277 2.36 34.61 4.28
CA SER A 277 3.31 34.71 3.16
C SER A 277 2.92 35.81 2.17
N SER A 278 1.63 36.17 2.13
CA SER A 278 1.09 37.28 1.34
C SER A 278 0.98 38.59 2.14
N PHE A 279 1.54 38.66 3.36
CA PHE A 279 1.47 39.80 4.29
C PHE A 279 0.06 40.33 4.62
N LEU A 280 -0.99 39.53 4.37
CA LEU A 280 -2.36 39.86 4.74
C LEU A 280 -2.57 39.54 6.24
N PRO A 281 -3.21 40.44 7.01
CA PRO A 281 -3.53 40.15 8.40
C PRO A 281 -4.43 38.91 8.47
N PRO A 282 -4.15 37.95 9.37
CA PRO A 282 -4.90 36.69 9.48
C PRO A 282 -6.34 36.84 10.02
N ALA A 283 -6.82 38.08 10.16
CA ALA A 283 -8.20 38.43 10.46
C ALA A 283 -8.63 39.55 9.50
N PRO A 284 -9.87 39.51 8.96
CA PRO A 284 -10.36 40.56 8.07
C PRO A 284 -10.42 41.89 8.81
N VAL A 285 -9.47 42.77 8.51
CA VAL A 285 -9.58 44.20 8.84
C VAL A 285 -10.54 44.77 7.80
N ALA A 286 -11.79 45.00 8.20
CA ALA A 286 -12.77 45.64 7.34
C ALA A 286 -12.37 47.12 7.12
N SER A 287 -11.61 47.39 6.07
CA SER A 287 -11.40 48.75 5.56
C SER A 287 -12.57 49.12 4.64
N SER A 288 -13.38 50.07 5.09
CA SER A 288 -14.41 50.74 4.32
C SER A 288 -13.80 51.63 3.23
N SER A 289 -13.99 51.30 1.97
CA SER A 289 -13.88 52.27 0.88
C SER A 289 -14.66 51.84 -0.36
N THR A 290 -15.92 52.26 -0.39
CA THR A 290 -16.76 52.37 -1.59
C THR A 290 -16.32 53.57 -2.40
N LEU A 291 -15.91 53.39 -3.65
CA LEU A 291 -16.05 54.45 -4.66
C LEU A 291 -16.21 53.89 -6.07
N HIS A 292 -17.31 54.31 -6.68
CA HIS A 292 -17.82 53.96 -7.99
C HIS A 292 -16.92 54.45 -9.12
N GLY A 293 -16.81 53.64 -10.18
CA GLY A 293 -16.30 54.06 -11.49
C GLY A 293 -16.91 53.20 -12.59
N ARG A 294 -18.02 53.68 -13.17
CA ARG A 294 -18.83 53.01 -14.20
C ARG A 294 -18.57 53.69 -15.55
N SER A 295 -18.17 52.94 -16.59
CA SER A 295 -18.32 53.33 -18.01
C SER A 295 -18.13 52.08 -18.88
N HIS A 296 -19.20 51.45 -19.37
CA HIS A 296 -19.92 51.70 -20.64
C HIS A 296 -19.19 51.30 -21.94
N ALA A 297 -19.75 50.24 -22.53
CA ALA A 297 -20.09 50.03 -23.94
C ALA A 297 -18.98 49.81 -24.99
N GLY A 298 -19.07 48.67 -25.67
CA GLY A 298 -18.35 48.40 -26.92
C GLY A 298 -18.88 47.13 -27.58
N ARG A 299 -19.78 47.31 -28.55
CA ARG A 299 -20.48 46.28 -29.33
C ARG A 299 -19.59 45.77 -30.47
N SER A 300 -19.83 44.51 -30.87
CA SER A 300 -19.87 44.02 -32.26
C SER A 300 -18.75 43.09 -32.76
N ARG A 301 -19.23 41.88 -33.12
CA ARG A 301 -19.00 41.12 -34.37
C ARG A 301 -17.70 40.34 -34.59
N SER A 302 -17.90 39.03 -34.46
CA SER A 302 -17.47 37.94 -35.35
C SER A 302 -17.12 38.35 -36.79
N HIS A 303 -15.94 37.93 -37.23
CA HIS A 303 -15.59 37.73 -38.63
C HIS A 303 -14.92 36.36 -38.79
N THR A 304 -15.66 35.43 -39.36
CA THR A 304 -15.19 34.23 -40.04
C THR A 304 -14.40 34.66 -41.28
N VAL A 305 -13.17 34.17 -41.42
CA VAL A 305 -12.38 34.27 -42.65
C VAL A 305 -12.06 32.85 -43.11
N THR A 306 -12.71 32.44 -44.19
CA THR A 306 -12.33 31.32 -45.04
C THR A 306 -11.29 31.82 -46.04
N VAL A 307 -10.19 31.07 -46.24
CA VAL A 307 -9.33 31.21 -47.41
C VAL A 307 -9.08 29.81 -47.98
N ASN A 308 -9.41 29.68 -49.27
CA ASN A 308 -9.28 28.48 -50.08
C ASN A 308 -7.93 28.45 -50.81
N LEU A 309 -7.33 27.25 -50.88
CA LEU A 309 -6.61 26.60 -51.98
C LEU A 309 -5.60 27.42 -52.84
N LYS A 310 -4.33 26.97 -52.89
CA LYS A 310 -3.82 26.10 -53.99
C LYS A 310 -2.34 25.69 -53.89
N ASP A 311 -2.13 24.46 -54.36
CA ASP A 311 -0.97 23.85 -55.05
C ASP A 311 0.34 23.52 -54.30
N GLY A 312 0.59 22.22 -54.16
CA GLY A 312 1.89 21.62 -53.80
C GLY A 312 1.83 20.09 -53.75
N LYS A 313 2.21 19.44 -54.85
CA LYS A 313 2.39 17.99 -55.05
C LYS A 313 3.29 17.36 -53.97
N GLY A 314 2.92 16.14 -53.54
CA GLY A 314 3.81 15.17 -52.91
C GLY A 314 3.12 14.34 -51.82
N ASP A 315 2.67 13.15 -52.18
CA ASP A 315 2.02 12.20 -51.27
C ASP A 315 3.11 11.47 -50.44
N PRO A 316 3.12 11.55 -49.10
CA PRO A 316 4.17 10.94 -48.28
C PRO A 316 3.96 9.43 -48.00
N TYR A 317 3.01 8.78 -48.67
CA TYR A 317 2.69 7.36 -48.49
C TYR A 317 2.94 6.50 -49.73
N VAL A 318 3.98 6.82 -50.51
CA VAL A 318 4.49 5.92 -51.54
C VAL A 318 5.86 5.42 -51.09
N VAL A 319 5.90 4.18 -50.62
CA VAL A 319 7.13 3.42 -50.41
C VAL A 319 7.57 2.87 -51.76
N GLU A 320 8.83 3.06 -52.14
CA GLU A 320 9.43 2.42 -53.31
C GLU A 320 9.28 0.89 -53.19
N ASN A 321 8.67 0.27 -54.20
CA ASN A 321 8.58 -1.18 -54.31
C ASN A 321 9.98 -1.75 -54.56
N ASP A 322 10.57 -2.39 -53.56
CA ASP A 322 11.64 -3.37 -53.76
C ASP A 322 11.04 -4.63 -54.41
N GLU A 323 11.04 -4.67 -55.75
CA GLU A 323 10.59 -5.83 -56.56
C GLU A 323 11.61 -6.99 -56.58
N ASP A 324 12.24 -7.33 -55.46
CA ASP A 324 13.27 -8.40 -55.39
C ASP A 324 12.83 -9.64 -54.59
N SER A 325 11.52 -9.85 -54.36
CA SER A 325 11.01 -11.09 -53.78
C SER A 325 10.04 -11.82 -54.70
N SER A 326 10.41 -13.05 -55.10
CA SER A 326 9.62 -13.94 -55.98
C SER A 326 8.22 -14.26 -55.46
N TYR A 327 7.98 -14.07 -54.16
CA TYR A 327 6.71 -14.33 -53.48
C TYR A 327 5.61 -13.30 -53.76
N SER A 328 5.92 -12.19 -54.43
CA SER A 328 4.98 -11.09 -54.70
C SER A 328 4.44 -11.05 -56.14
N GLN A 329 4.85 -11.99 -57.00
CA GLN A 329 4.43 -12.01 -58.41
C GLN A 329 3.09 -12.73 -58.62
N ALA A 330 2.29 -12.24 -59.58
CA ALA A 330 1.04 -12.87 -59.99
C ALA A 330 1.28 -14.28 -60.56
N ALA A 331 0.38 -15.23 -60.26
CA ALA A 331 0.53 -16.67 -60.52
C ALA A 331 0.89 -17.05 -61.97
N GLY A 332 0.58 -16.21 -62.95
CA GLY A 332 0.90 -16.45 -64.38
C GLY A 332 2.33 -16.12 -64.80
N ASN A 333 3.11 -15.42 -63.96
CA ASN A 333 4.49 -15.00 -64.26
C ASN A 333 5.57 -15.83 -63.53
N LEU A 334 5.20 -16.81 -62.72
CA LEU A 334 6.13 -17.71 -62.05
C LEU A 334 6.69 -18.75 -63.04
N SER A 335 8.01 -18.95 -63.06
CA SER A 335 8.64 -19.96 -63.90
C SER A 335 8.28 -21.37 -63.43
N HIS A 336 7.64 -22.17 -64.29
CA HIS A 336 7.27 -23.57 -64.00
C HIS A 336 8.37 -24.60 -64.33
N SER A 337 9.56 -24.16 -64.75
CA SER A 337 10.70 -25.02 -65.06
C SER A 337 11.71 -25.03 -63.91
N ILE A 338 11.80 -26.16 -63.20
CA ILE A 338 12.75 -26.36 -62.10
C ILE A 338 14.15 -26.55 -62.68
N THR A 339 15.07 -25.66 -62.34
CA THR A 339 16.49 -25.81 -62.70
C THR A 339 17.18 -26.87 -61.84
N PRO A 340 18.26 -27.53 -62.34
CA PRO A 340 18.99 -28.51 -61.55
C PRO A 340 19.59 -27.91 -60.26
N GLU A 341 19.97 -26.63 -60.28
CA GLU A 341 20.43 -25.92 -59.10
C GLU A 341 19.31 -25.78 -58.06
N GLU A 342 18.08 -25.42 -58.47
CA GLU A 342 16.92 -25.31 -57.56
C GLU A 342 16.50 -26.66 -56.97
N ASP A 343 16.59 -27.77 -57.73
CA ASP A 343 16.31 -29.12 -57.20
C ASP A 343 17.36 -29.52 -56.15
N SER A 344 18.63 -29.14 -56.36
CA SER A 344 19.70 -29.39 -55.39
C SER A 344 19.55 -28.54 -54.12
N GLU A 345 19.13 -27.29 -54.27
CA GLU A 345 18.85 -26.40 -53.14
C GLU A 345 17.60 -26.84 -52.38
N PHE A 346 16.55 -27.28 -53.09
CA PHE A 346 15.36 -27.87 -52.50
C PHE A 346 15.70 -29.13 -51.70
N LYS A 347 16.52 -30.05 -52.25
CA LYS A 347 17.01 -31.23 -51.52
C LYS A 347 17.82 -30.83 -50.28
N ARG A 348 18.66 -29.80 -50.38
CA ARG A 348 19.42 -29.29 -49.23
C ARG A 348 18.50 -28.70 -48.16
N ILE A 349 17.47 -27.96 -48.56
CA ILE A 349 16.46 -27.39 -47.66
C ILE A 349 15.60 -28.51 -47.06
N GLU A 350 15.27 -29.55 -47.82
CA GLU A 350 14.54 -30.73 -47.37
C GLU A 350 15.37 -31.53 -46.37
N GLU A 351 16.67 -31.72 -46.61
CA GLU A 351 17.60 -32.34 -45.66
C GLU A 351 17.73 -31.52 -44.39
N LEU A 352 17.90 -30.19 -44.49
CA LEU A 352 17.92 -29.29 -43.33
C LEU A 352 16.58 -29.25 -42.58
N SER A 353 15.46 -29.39 -43.28
CA SER A 353 14.12 -29.48 -42.67
C SER A 353 13.94 -30.81 -41.95
N LYS A 354 14.36 -31.92 -42.56
CA LYS A 354 14.41 -33.25 -41.94
C LYS A 354 15.38 -33.28 -40.76
N GLU A 355 16.52 -32.59 -40.84
CA GLU A 355 17.48 -32.45 -39.73
C GLU A 355 16.89 -31.58 -38.59
N LYS A 356 16.21 -30.49 -38.90
CA LYS A 356 15.45 -29.69 -37.92
C LYS A 356 14.29 -30.47 -37.29
N GLN A 357 13.67 -31.38 -38.04
CA GLN A 357 12.69 -32.34 -37.52
C GLN A 357 13.36 -33.40 -36.61
N ARG A 358 14.58 -33.87 -36.92
CA ARG A 358 15.37 -34.78 -36.06
C ARG A 358 15.88 -34.11 -34.78
N THR A 359 16.22 -32.82 -34.83
CA THR A 359 16.71 -32.02 -33.69
C THR A 359 15.60 -31.43 -32.83
N SER A 360 14.33 -31.66 -33.17
CA SER A 360 13.22 -31.27 -32.32
C SER A 360 13.27 -32.08 -31.01
N PRO A 361 13.04 -31.48 -29.82
CA PRO A 361 13.38 -32.08 -28.51
C PRO A 361 12.63 -33.36 -28.09
N TRP A 362 11.86 -33.98 -28.99
CA TRP A 362 10.96 -35.09 -28.70
C TRP A 362 11.57 -36.48 -28.95
N THR A 363 12.84 -36.58 -29.32
CA THR A 363 13.54 -37.86 -29.49
C THR A 363 14.66 -38.00 -28.46
N ARG A 364 14.46 -38.94 -27.53
CA ARG A 364 15.47 -39.42 -26.59
C ARG A 364 16.44 -40.38 -27.31
N GLU A 365 17.69 -40.33 -26.87
CA GLU A 365 18.92 -41.00 -27.34
C GLU A 365 18.82 -42.32 -28.14
N GLY A 366 19.49 -42.31 -29.30
CA GLY A 366 19.89 -43.50 -30.06
C GLY A 366 19.13 -43.75 -31.35
N SER A 367 18.70 -42.71 -32.06
CA SER A 367 18.17 -42.79 -33.43
C SER A 367 19.21 -43.16 -34.48
N ASP A 368 20.50 -43.16 -34.11
CA ASP A 368 21.61 -43.35 -35.04
C ASP A 368 22.02 -44.83 -35.21
N MET A 369 21.35 -45.77 -34.54
CA MET A 369 21.60 -47.20 -34.68
C MET A 369 20.38 -47.93 -35.25
N PRO A 370 20.54 -48.73 -36.33
CA PRO A 370 19.44 -49.50 -36.89
C PRO A 370 18.89 -50.54 -35.90
N PRO A 371 17.61 -50.95 -36.03
CA PRO A 371 16.82 -51.53 -34.93
C PRO A 371 17.26 -52.90 -34.41
N VAL A 372 18.26 -53.52 -35.05
CA VAL A 372 18.62 -54.94 -34.88
C VAL A 372 19.70 -55.16 -33.80
N ALA A 373 20.41 -54.11 -33.36
CA ALA A 373 21.57 -54.26 -32.46
C ALA A 373 21.34 -53.87 -30.99
N ARG A 374 20.14 -53.42 -30.60
CA ARG A 374 19.82 -53.15 -29.19
C ARG A 374 19.19 -54.39 -28.56
N GLY A 375 19.94 -55.07 -27.70
CA GLY A 375 19.36 -55.98 -26.72
C GLY A 375 18.42 -55.19 -25.80
N ARG A 376 17.12 -55.20 -26.11
CA ARG A 376 16.09 -54.57 -25.29
C ARG A 376 15.91 -55.41 -24.01
N SER A 377 16.01 -54.77 -22.85
CA SER A 377 15.43 -55.34 -21.63
C SER A 377 13.93 -55.49 -21.85
N ALA A 378 13.42 -56.72 -21.82
CA ALA A 378 12.05 -57.08 -22.20
C ALA A 378 10.91 -56.39 -21.40
N GLY A 379 11.21 -55.61 -20.37
CA GLY A 379 10.22 -54.90 -19.54
C GLY A 379 9.73 -53.54 -20.05
N ALA A 380 10.35 -52.96 -21.09
CA ALA A 380 9.99 -51.60 -21.56
C ALA A 380 8.80 -51.55 -22.54
N MET A 381 8.43 -52.68 -23.17
CA MET A 381 7.30 -52.77 -24.11
C MET A 381 6.01 -53.32 -23.47
N THR A 382 6.00 -53.62 -22.17
CA THR A 382 4.82 -54.17 -21.48
C THR A 382 3.99 -53.09 -20.77
N LYS A 383 4.48 -51.85 -20.68
CA LYS A 383 3.83 -50.74 -19.98
C LYS A 383 3.38 -49.66 -20.95
N GLY A 384 2.10 -49.28 -20.89
CA GLY A 384 1.56 -48.13 -21.60
C GLY A 384 2.06 -46.80 -21.05
N LYS A 385 1.87 -45.72 -21.81
CA LYS A 385 2.27 -44.36 -21.42
C LYS A 385 1.19 -43.36 -21.78
N LEU A 386 0.87 -42.50 -20.85
CA LEU A 386 0.07 -41.31 -21.08
C LEU A 386 1.01 -40.10 -21.18
N LEU A 387 0.92 -39.35 -22.27
CA LEU A 387 1.77 -38.19 -22.54
C LEU A 387 0.92 -36.93 -22.63
N THR A 388 1.46 -35.83 -22.12
CA THR A 388 0.86 -34.50 -22.22
C THR A 388 1.22 -33.83 -23.54
N THR A 389 0.24 -33.19 -24.17
CA THR A 389 0.48 -32.37 -25.37
C THR A 389 0.38 -30.87 -25.02
N PRO A 390 0.98 -29.98 -25.83
CA PRO A 390 0.84 -28.54 -25.63
C PRO A 390 -0.59 -28.00 -25.74
N SER A 391 -1.50 -28.72 -26.40
CA SER A 391 -2.87 -28.28 -26.71
C SER A 391 -3.90 -28.78 -25.69
N ARG A 392 -3.49 -29.06 -24.45
CA ARG A 392 -4.32 -29.65 -23.36
C ARG A 392 -4.92 -31.04 -23.65
N MET A 393 -4.62 -31.63 -24.80
CA MET A 393 -4.94 -33.02 -25.13
C MET A 393 -3.92 -33.97 -24.48
N LEU A 394 -4.32 -35.21 -24.27
CA LEU A 394 -3.47 -36.28 -23.80
C LEU A 394 -3.28 -37.32 -24.91
N LYS A 395 -2.03 -37.75 -25.11
CA LYS A 395 -1.69 -38.82 -26.04
C LYS A 395 -1.50 -40.10 -25.25
N PHE A 396 -2.42 -41.05 -25.42
CA PHE A 396 -2.46 -42.31 -24.71
C PHE A 396 -1.89 -43.42 -25.60
N ILE A 397 -0.81 -44.08 -25.15
CA ILE A 397 -0.09 -45.09 -25.93
C ILE A 397 -0.13 -46.41 -25.17
N ILE A 398 -0.71 -47.45 -25.76
CA ILE A 398 -0.84 -48.77 -25.14
C ILE A 398 -0.27 -49.85 -26.08
N PRO A 399 0.53 -50.80 -25.58
CA PRO A 399 1.01 -51.94 -26.38
C PRO A 399 -0.09 -53.00 -26.57
N LEU A 400 -1.15 -52.68 -27.31
CA LEU A 400 -2.21 -53.60 -27.72
C LEU A 400 -2.09 -53.87 -29.22
N SER A 401 -2.04 -55.14 -29.63
CA SER A 401 -2.06 -55.53 -31.05
C SER A 401 -3.51 -55.75 -31.51
N PRO A 402 -3.96 -55.14 -32.62
CA PRO A 402 -5.28 -55.40 -33.18
C PRO A 402 -5.46 -56.80 -33.78
N ARG A 403 -4.39 -57.56 -34.02
CA ARG A 403 -4.43 -58.72 -34.95
C ARG A 403 -3.58 -59.95 -34.62
N ASP A 404 -2.96 -60.05 -33.44
CA ASP A 404 -2.10 -61.20 -33.15
C ASP A 404 -2.45 -61.90 -31.82
N THR A 405 -2.87 -63.16 -31.90
CA THR A 405 -3.11 -64.07 -30.76
C THR A 405 -1.84 -64.84 -30.37
N ASN A 406 -0.69 -64.50 -30.95
CA ASN A 406 0.55 -65.20 -30.72
C ASN A 406 1.23 -64.77 -29.41
N SER A 407 1.67 -65.75 -28.61
CA SER A 407 2.24 -65.54 -27.27
C SER A 407 3.63 -64.87 -27.27
N ASP A 408 4.28 -64.78 -28.43
CA ASP A 408 5.57 -64.13 -28.61
C ASP A 408 5.39 -62.63 -28.90
N ARG A 409 5.44 -61.81 -27.84
CA ARG A 409 5.32 -60.32 -27.84
C ARG A 409 6.42 -59.55 -28.61
N LYS A 410 6.95 -60.07 -29.72
CA LYS A 410 8.10 -59.48 -30.42
C LYS A 410 7.74 -58.35 -31.39
N ASP A 411 6.52 -58.30 -31.92
CA ASP A 411 6.13 -57.36 -33.00
C ASP A 411 4.75 -56.68 -32.75
N ILE A 412 4.55 -56.04 -31.59
CA ILE A 412 3.31 -55.29 -31.30
C ILE A 412 3.50 -53.81 -31.66
N GLU A 413 2.76 -53.32 -32.65
CA GLU A 413 2.60 -51.87 -32.88
C GLU A 413 1.71 -51.28 -31.76
N PRO A 414 2.15 -50.24 -31.03
CA PRO A 414 1.36 -49.69 -29.94
C PRO A 414 0.22 -48.80 -30.47
N LEU A 415 -0.98 -49.00 -29.94
CA LEU A 415 -2.14 -48.15 -30.19
C LEU A 415 -1.91 -46.76 -29.59
N ALA A 416 -2.11 -45.71 -30.38
CA ALA A 416 -1.97 -44.32 -29.95
C ALA A 416 -3.29 -43.56 -30.12
N LEU A 417 -3.88 -43.13 -29.00
CA LEU A 417 -5.15 -42.42 -28.93
C LEU A 417 -4.94 -40.98 -28.44
N LEU A 418 -5.77 -40.06 -28.92
CA LEU A 418 -5.82 -38.67 -28.47
C LEU A 418 -7.12 -38.45 -27.70
N VAL A 419 -7.01 -38.04 -26.44
CA VAL A 419 -8.17 -37.85 -25.55
C VAL A 419 -8.13 -36.47 -24.90
N HIS A 420 -9.32 -35.92 -24.65
CA HIS A 420 -9.47 -34.67 -23.90
C HIS A 420 -9.76 -34.99 -22.42
N PRO A 421 -9.18 -34.27 -21.44
CA PRO A 421 -9.38 -34.54 -20.01
C PRO A 421 -10.86 -34.53 -19.56
N GLN A 422 -11.70 -33.67 -20.16
CA GLN A 422 -13.14 -33.58 -19.82
C GLN A 422 -14.00 -34.71 -20.40
N GLN A 423 -13.43 -35.60 -21.22
CA GLN A 423 -14.19 -36.74 -21.73
C GLN A 423 -14.34 -37.80 -20.63
N PRO A 424 -15.48 -38.51 -20.56
CA PRO A 424 -15.66 -39.60 -19.59
C PRO A 424 -14.85 -40.85 -19.99
N LEU A 425 -14.52 -41.69 -19.02
CA LEU A 425 -13.81 -42.96 -19.23
C LEU A 425 -14.54 -43.91 -20.20
N SER A 426 -15.87 -43.86 -20.25
CA SER A 426 -16.71 -44.62 -21.19
C SER A 426 -16.43 -44.27 -22.66
N TYR A 427 -16.01 -43.03 -22.95
CA TYR A 427 -15.59 -42.64 -24.29
C TYR A 427 -14.27 -43.31 -24.65
N LEU A 428 -13.32 -43.34 -23.71
CA LEU A 428 -12.03 -44.00 -23.88
C LEU A 428 -12.18 -45.53 -23.99
N GLU A 429 -13.06 -46.13 -23.19
CA GLU A 429 -13.45 -47.55 -23.31
C GLU A 429 -13.93 -47.87 -24.72
N ARG A 430 -14.88 -47.10 -25.26
CA ARG A 430 -15.42 -47.32 -26.62
C ARG A 430 -14.36 -47.14 -27.70
N LEU A 431 -13.46 -46.16 -27.53
CA LEU A 431 -12.38 -45.90 -28.48
C LEU A 431 -11.37 -47.06 -28.52
N ILE A 432 -11.09 -47.68 -27.37
CA ILE A 432 -10.23 -48.87 -27.32
C ILE A 432 -10.99 -50.10 -27.85
N GLN A 433 -12.28 -50.26 -27.52
CA GLN A 433 -13.12 -51.34 -28.04
C GLN A 433 -13.24 -51.33 -29.56
N SER A 434 -13.25 -50.16 -30.20
CA SER A 434 -13.28 -50.06 -31.67
C SER A 434 -11.98 -50.50 -32.34
N GLU A 435 -10.87 -50.49 -31.62
CA GLU A 435 -9.53 -50.83 -32.13
C GLU A 435 -9.14 -52.29 -31.81
N LEU A 436 -9.90 -52.97 -30.94
CA LEU A 436 -9.70 -54.37 -30.57
C LEU A 436 -10.61 -55.32 -31.36
N PRO A 437 -10.16 -56.56 -31.64
CA PRO A 437 -11.01 -57.58 -32.25
C PRO A 437 -12.13 -58.02 -31.29
N VAL A 438 -13.26 -58.44 -31.86
CA VAL A 438 -14.40 -58.98 -31.12
C VAL A 438 -14.04 -60.36 -30.55
N LEU A 439 -14.49 -60.69 -29.33
CA LEU A 439 -14.28 -62.01 -28.73
C LEU A 439 -15.00 -63.12 -29.52
N GLU A 440 -14.60 -64.37 -29.31
CA GLU A 440 -15.21 -65.56 -29.95
C GLU A 440 -16.73 -65.65 -29.72
N ASP A 441 -17.24 -65.06 -28.63
CA ASP A 441 -18.65 -64.97 -28.28
C ASP A 441 -19.44 -63.86 -29.01
N GLY A 442 -18.81 -63.13 -29.94
CA GLY A 442 -19.45 -62.06 -30.73
C GLY A 442 -19.71 -60.76 -29.95
N LYS A 443 -19.19 -60.64 -28.72
CA LYS A 443 -19.32 -59.46 -27.85
C LYS A 443 -18.00 -58.66 -27.83
N PRO A 444 -18.03 -57.31 -27.81
CA PRO A 444 -16.81 -56.52 -27.63
C PRO A 444 -16.18 -56.77 -26.25
N PRO A 445 -14.84 -56.67 -26.13
CA PRO A 445 -14.14 -56.87 -24.86
C PRO A 445 -14.57 -55.84 -23.81
N GLY A 446 -14.84 -56.29 -22.59
CA GLY A 446 -14.97 -55.42 -21.43
C GLY A 446 -13.64 -54.76 -21.08
N ILE A 447 -13.66 -53.45 -20.83
CA ILE A 447 -12.48 -52.68 -20.42
C ILE A 447 -12.75 -52.06 -19.06
N VAL A 448 -11.82 -52.28 -18.12
CA VAL A 448 -11.94 -51.76 -16.76
C VAL A 448 -10.69 -50.96 -16.41
N PHE A 449 -10.90 -49.75 -15.91
CA PHE A 449 -9.83 -48.88 -15.39
C PHE A 449 -9.73 -49.09 -13.88
N ARG A 450 -8.52 -49.38 -13.40
CA ARG A 450 -8.22 -49.50 -11.97
C ARG A 450 -7.08 -48.57 -11.58
N ALA A 451 -7.22 -47.87 -10.46
CA ALA A 451 -6.15 -47.05 -9.89
C ALA A 451 -6.07 -47.27 -8.39
N GLU A 452 -4.92 -46.94 -7.80
CA GLU A 452 -4.70 -47.08 -6.37
C GLU A 452 -5.63 -46.15 -5.57
N ASP A 453 -6.48 -46.71 -4.72
CA ASP A 453 -7.26 -45.92 -3.77
C ASP A 453 -6.43 -45.76 -2.50
N THR A 454 -5.81 -44.60 -2.34
CA THR A 454 -5.31 -44.18 -1.04
C THR A 454 -6.50 -43.77 -0.19
N GLY A 455 -7.22 -44.75 0.34
CA GLY A 455 -8.04 -44.51 1.53
C GLY A 455 -7.16 -43.81 2.56
N GLU A 456 -7.70 -42.84 3.30
CA GLU A 456 -7.00 -42.15 4.38
C GLU A 456 -6.38 -43.18 5.34
N ASP A 457 -5.13 -43.57 5.08
CA ASP A 457 -4.41 -44.48 5.94
C ASP A 457 -3.87 -43.64 7.08
N SER A 458 -4.55 -43.79 8.21
CA SER A 458 -4.16 -43.26 9.49
C SER A 458 -2.73 -43.69 9.83
N GLY A 459 -1.81 -42.74 9.74
CA GLY A 459 -0.53 -42.76 10.45
C GLY A 459 0.53 -43.69 9.87
N LYS A 460 1.40 -43.15 9.00
CA LYS A 460 2.82 -43.51 8.99
C LYS A 460 3.66 -42.32 8.55
N GLU A 461 4.58 -41.98 9.43
CA GLU A 461 5.53 -40.88 9.35
C GLU A 461 6.46 -41.02 8.14
N GLU A 462 6.64 -39.94 7.39
CA GLU A 462 7.90 -39.71 6.67
C GLU A 462 8.55 -38.42 7.19
N LYS A 463 9.86 -38.55 7.40
CA LYS A 463 10.74 -37.69 8.19
C LYS A 463 10.87 -36.28 7.60
N LYS A 464 10.71 -35.27 8.45
CA LYS A 464 11.23 -33.92 8.22
C LYS A 464 12.74 -33.93 8.54
N GLU A 465 13.55 -33.53 7.57
CA GLU A 465 14.87 -32.96 7.82
C GLU A 465 14.72 -31.44 7.95
N ASP A 466 15.36 -30.91 8.99
CA ASP A 466 15.41 -29.50 9.36
C ASP A 466 16.30 -28.69 8.40
N ASP A 467 15.89 -27.47 8.05
CA ASP A 467 16.78 -26.28 8.02
C ASP A 467 15.97 -24.96 7.87
N VAL A 468 15.86 -24.26 9.01
CA VAL A 468 15.98 -22.81 9.35
C VAL A 468 15.56 -21.69 8.36
N ASP A 469 14.62 -20.87 8.87
CA ASP A 469 14.35 -19.41 8.80
C ASP A 469 14.56 -18.57 7.52
N ASP A 470 13.48 -17.96 7.01
CA ASP A 470 13.25 -16.49 7.14
C ASP A 470 11.88 -16.03 6.55
N VAL A 471 11.05 -15.50 7.47
CA VAL A 471 10.13 -14.34 7.44
C VAL A 471 9.10 -14.12 6.30
N ASP A 472 7.87 -13.96 6.79
CA ASP A 472 6.58 -13.60 6.18
C ASP A 472 6.54 -12.30 5.34
N ASP A 473 5.65 -12.31 4.34
CA ASP A 473 4.69 -11.21 4.04
C ASP A 473 3.92 -11.55 2.75
N VAL A 474 2.68 -12.06 2.85
CA VAL A 474 1.53 -11.64 2.00
C VAL A 474 0.22 -12.00 2.73
N GLU A 475 -0.47 -10.97 3.22
CA GLU A 475 -1.91 -11.02 3.51
C GLU A 475 -2.76 -10.93 2.23
N ASP A 476 -3.88 -11.63 2.30
CA ASP A 476 -5.17 -11.44 1.62
C ASP A 476 -5.29 -11.68 0.11
N VAL A 477 -5.66 -12.92 -0.20
CA VAL A 477 -6.61 -13.21 -1.29
C VAL A 477 -7.79 -13.94 -0.66
N GLU A 478 -8.95 -13.30 -0.66
CA GLU A 478 -10.21 -13.91 -0.25
C GLU A 478 -10.47 -15.17 -1.08
N ASP A 479 -10.45 -16.32 -0.43
CA ASP A 479 -10.76 -17.62 -1.02
C ASP A 479 -12.29 -17.81 -1.08
N LEU A 480 -12.86 -17.60 -2.26
CA LEU A 480 -14.26 -17.92 -2.59
C LEU A 480 -14.46 -19.42 -2.86
N SER A 481 -13.98 -20.30 -1.97
CA SER A 481 -14.11 -21.76 -2.13
C SER A 481 -14.75 -22.46 -0.92
N ALA A 482 -15.56 -21.75 -0.15
CA ALA A 482 -16.19 -22.26 1.07
C ALA A 482 -17.65 -22.74 0.90
N GLU A 483 -18.11 -23.08 -0.31
CA GLU A 483 -19.54 -23.41 -0.52
C GLU A 483 -19.91 -24.90 -0.56
N ASP A 484 -18.96 -25.84 -0.69
CA ASP A 484 -19.30 -27.28 -0.83
C ASP A 484 -19.11 -28.12 0.44
N LYS A 485 -19.54 -27.61 1.60
CA LYS A 485 -19.57 -28.39 2.85
C LYS A 485 -20.89 -28.20 3.60
N THR A 486 -21.78 -29.19 3.52
CA THR A 486 -23.02 -29.21 4.32
C THR A 486 -22.82 -30.02 5.60
N ARG A 487 -23.35 -29.51 6.72
CA ARG A 487 -23.24 -30.11 8.05
C ARG A 487 -24.50 -30.91 8.35
N ILE A 488 -24.37 -32.23 8.43
CA ILE A 488 -25.43 -33.15 8.88
C ILE A 488 -24.85 -33.99 10.03
N ASP A 489 -25.57 -34.09 11.15
CA ASP A 489 -25.18 -34.80 12.38
C ASP A 489 -23.77 -34.46 12.92
N GLY A 490 -23.41 -33.18 12.87
CA GLY A 490 -22.21 -32.66 13.55
C GLY A 490 -20.87 -32.99 12.88
N LYS A 491 -20.85 -33.59 11.68
CA LYS A 491 -19.65 -33.78 10.86
C LYS A 491 -19.76 -33.07 9.51
N LEU A 492 -18.62 -32.60 9.00
CA LEU A 492 -18.47 -31.96 7.69
C LEU A 492 -18.21 -33.05 6.64
N MET A 493 -19.02 -33.11 5.59
CA MET A 493 -18.86 -34.04 4.46
C MET A 493 -18.75 -33.22 3.15
N LYS A 494 -17.86 -33.64 2.24
CA LYS A 494 -17.69 -33.04 0.90
C LYS A 494 -18.58 -33.81 -0.10
N THR A 495 -19.43 -33.12 -0.85
CA THR A 495 -20.36 -33.74 -1.80
C THR A 495 -19.59 -34.36 -2.97
N GLY A 496 -19.68 -35.68 -3.11
CA GLY A 496 -19.02 -36.45 -4.17
C GLY A 496 -18.71 -37.90 -3.83
N LYS A 497 -18.73 -38.30 -2.55
CA LYS A 497 -18.49 -39.69 -2.12
C LYS A 497 -19.67 -40.24 -1.33
N LEU A 498 -20.47 -41.11 -1.96
CA LEU A 498 -21.41 -41.98 -1.27
C LEU A 498 -20.61 -43.06 -0.52
N ASN A 499 -20.41 -42.87 0.78
CA ASN A 499 -19.76 -43.86 1.64
C ASN A 499 -20.82 -44.86 2.14
N SER A 500 -20.83 -46.09 1.60
CA SER A 500 -21.79 -47.12 2.04
C SER A 500 -21.35 -47.76 3.36
N LYS A 501 -21.69 -47.14 4.49
CA LYS A 501 -21.77 -47.83 5.78
C LYS A 501 -23.04 -47.42 6.53
N GLY A 502 -24.13 -48.10 6.19
CA GLY A 502 -25.38 -48.07 6.94
C GLY A 502 -26.22 -49.27 6.49
N LYS A 503 -26.28 -50.30 7.32
CA LYS A 503 -27.11 -51.49 7.09
C LYS A 503 -28.54 -51.19 7.55
N PRO A 504 -29.56 -51.52 6.73
CA PRO A 504 -30.69 -52.28 7.23
C PRO A 504 -30.85 -53.61 6.49
N GLU A 505 -31.28 -54.65 7.21
CA GLU A 505 -31.84 -55.91 6.68
C GLU A 505 -32.98 -55.57 5.69
N GLU A 506 -33.20 -56.19 4.52
CA GLU A 506 -33.35 -57.62 4.19
C GLU A 506 -33.51 -57.76 2.65
N ALA A 507 -32.86 -58.75 2.02
CA ALA A 507 -33.22 -59.54 0.80
C ALA A 507 -31.94 -60.16 0.18
N PRO A 508 -31.92 -61.44 -0.22
CA PRO A 508 -30.69 -62.10 -0.65
C PRO A 508 -30.43 -61.86 -2.13
N GLU A 509 -29.71 -60.79 -2.48
CA GLU A 509 -29.04 -60.70 -3.77
C GLU A 509 -27.67 -61.38 -3.69
N SER A 510 -27.38 -62.17 -4.72
CA SER A 510 -26.16 -62.94 -4.93
C SER A 510 -24.90 -62.14 -4.62
N LYS A 511 -24.05 -62.68 -3.74
CA LYS A 511 -22.69 -62.19 -3.50
C LYS A 511 -21.96 -61.97 -4.85
N PRO A 512 -21.34 -60.80 -5.10
CA PRO A 512 -20.33 -60.71 -6.15
C PRO A 512 -19.19 -61.67 -5.80
N GLU A 513 -18.68 -62.41 -6.78
CA GLU A 513 -17.49 -63.24 -6.64
C GLU A 513 -16.31 -62.40 -6.09
N PRO A 514 -15.43 -62.98 -5.27
CA PRO A 514 -14.22 -62.29 -4.82
C PRO A 514 -13.35 -61.98 -6.05
N GLU A 515 -13.14 -60.69 -6.32
CA GLU A 515 -12.28 -60.26 -7.43
C GLU A 515 -10.84 -60.77 -7.24
N PRO A 516 -10.13 -61.16 -8.31
CA PRO A 516 -8.75 -61.61 -8.23
C PRO A 516 -7.87 -60.46 -7.74
N VAL A 517 -7.31 -60.62 -6.53
CA VAL A 517 -6.33 -59.69 -5.96
C VAL A 517 -5.02 -59.86 -6.72
N ASP A 518 -4.63 -58.84 -7.48
CA ASP A 518 -3.37 -58.82 -8.21
C ASP A 518 -2.21 -58.71 -7.20
N PRO A 519 -1.29 -59.70 -7.09
CA PRO A 519 -0.29 -59.75 -6.03
C PRO A 519 0.73 -58.61 -6.03
N ASN A 520 0.85 -57.85 -7.15
CA ASN A 520 1.77 -56.72 -7.27
C ASN A 520 1.18 -55.38 -6.81
N HIS A 521 -0.15 -55.22 -6.80
CA HIS A 521 -0.82 -53.96 -6.45
C HIS A 521 -2.14 -54.22 -5.69
N PRO A 522 -2.08 -54.45 -4.36
CA PRO A 522 -3.24 -54.90 -3.57
C PRO A 522 -4.35 -53.85 -3.39
N ASN A 523 -4.09 -52.57 -3.68
CA ASN A 523 -4.99 -51.44 -3.41
C ASN A 523 -5.65 -50.85 -4.67
N PHE A 524 -5.62 -51.56 -5.80
CA PHE A 524 -6.19 -51.05 -7.05
C PHE A 524 -7.70 -51.25 -7.07
N VAL A 525 -8.45 -50.14 -7.16
CA VAL A 525 -9.91 -50.11 -7.15
C VAL A 525 -10.43 -49.78 -8.54
N ARG A 526 -11.54 -50.42 -8.93
CA ARG A 526 -12.26 -50.15 -10.18
C ARG A 526 -12.92 -48.77 -10.15
N TRP A 527 -12.73 -48.01 -11.21
CA TRP A 527 -13.36 -46.71 -11.42
C TRP A 527 -14.65 -46.79 -12.24
N SER A 528 -15.55 -45.82 -12.02
CA SER A 528 -16.81 -45.70 -12.76
C SER A 528 -16.54 -45.23 -14.20
N PRO A 529 -17.21 -45.81 -15.22
CA PRO A 529 -17.04 -45.39 -16.61
C PRO A 529 -17.57 -43.96 -16.90
N SER A 530 -18.33 -43.37 -15.97
CA SER A 530 -18.86 -42.00 -16.12
C SER A 530 -17.93 -40.92 -15.59
N THR A 531 -16.82 -41.28 -14.93
CA THR A 531 -15.86 -40.30 -14.38
C THR A 531 -15.07 -39.64 -15.51
N GLU A 532 -14.77 -38.34 -15.36
CA GLU A 532 -13.91 -37.61 -16.30
C GLU A 532 -12.47 -38.16 -16.28
N ILE A 533 -11.84 -38.23 -17.45
CA ILE A 533 -10.47 -38.71 -17.61
C ILE A 533 -9.50 -37.84 -16.79
N GLY A 534 -9.73 -36.53 -16.74
CA GLY A 534 -8.95 -35.58 -15.94
C GLY A 534 -8.97 -35.96 -14.47
N ASP A 535 -10.16 -36.14 -13.89
CA ASP A 535 -10.36 -36.51 -12.50
C ASP A 535 -9.70 -37.85 -12.15
N PHE A 536 -9.87 -38.85 -13.02
CA PHE A 536 -9.21 -40.15 -12.89
C PHE A 536 -7.68 -40.04 -12.91
N ILE A 537 -7.13 -39.21 -13.79
CA ILE A 537 -5.68 -38.98 -13.91
C ILE A 537 -5.11 -38.29 -12.67
N ARG A 538 -5.86 -37.39 -12.02
CA ARG A 538 -5.40 -36.72 -10.79
C ARG A 538 -5.08 -37.73 -9.70
N ASP A 539 -6.01 -38.65 -9.45
CA ASP A 539 -5.85 -39.67 -8.42
C ASP A 539 -4.80 -40.71 -8.85
N ALA A 540 -4.80 -41.11 -10.12
CA ALA A 540 -3.80 -42.02 -10.67
C ALA A 540 -2.37 -41.42 -10.72
N ALA A 541 -2.22 -40.10 -10.82
CA ALA A 541 -0.92 -39.44 -10.83
C ALA A 541 -0.18 -39.55 -9.48
N ARG A 542 -0.93 -39.71 -8.38
CA ARG A 542 -0.37 -39.92 -7.04
C ARG A 542 0.43 -41.23 -6.97
N ALA A 543 -0.10 -42.30 -7.57
CA ALA A 543 0.54 -43.61 -7.70
C ALA A 543 1.52 -43.72 -8.89
N LYS A 544 1.58 -42.69 -9.76
CA LYS A 544 2.37 -42.63 -11.02
C LYS A 544 1.99 -43.66 -12.10
N GLU A 545 1.12 -44.61 -11.80
CA GLU A 545 0.59 -45.57 -12.76
C GLU A 545 -0.84 -46.01 -12.42
N PHE A 546 -1.59 -46.43 -13.43
CA PHE A 546 -2.88 -47.11 -13.29
C PHE A 546 -2.90 -48.40 -14.10
N ALA A 547 -3.81 -49.32 -13.78
CA ALA A 547 -4.00 -50.56 -14.51
C ALA A 547 -5.20 -50.47 -15.44
N LEU A 548 -5.04 -51.06 -16.63
CA LEU A 548 -6.06 -51.28 -17.62
C LEU A 548 -6.28 -52.78 -17.76
N ASP A 549 -7.45 -53.24 -17.34
CA ASP A 549 -7.85 -54.64 -17.52
C ASP A 549 -8.67 -54.78 -18.78
N VAL A 550 -8.11 -55.52 -19.74
CA VAL A 550 -8.79 -55.85 -20.99
C VAL A 550 -9.19 -57.33 -20.95
N GLU A 551 -10.48 -57.59 -21.10
CA GLU A 551 -11.03 -58.94 -21.20
C GLU A 551 -10.36 -59.70 -22.37
N GLY A 552 -9.64 -60.77 -22.06
CA GLY A 552 -8.91 -61.59 -23.04
C GLY A 552 -7.44 -61.23 -23.29
N ALA A 553 -6.97 -60.02 -22.93
CA ALA A 553 -5.58 -59.57 -23.16
C ALA A 553 -4.76 -59.34 -21.87
N GLY A 554 -5.39 -59.45 -20.69
CA GLY A 554 -4.75 -59.30 -19.39
C GLY A 554 -4.55 -57.85 -18.95
N THR A 555 -3.93 -57.67 -17.78
CA THR A 555 -3.71 -56.35 -17.15
C THR A 555 -2.51 -55.63 -17.77
N ILE A 556 -2.71 -54.37 -18.17
CA ILE A 556 -1.67 -53.49 -18.69
C ILE A 556 -1.53 -52.28 -17.79
N TYR A 557 -0.33 -52.07 -17.24
CA TYR A 557 -0.04 -50.86 -16.47
C TYR A 557 0.29 -49.69 -17.40
N VAL A 558 -0.19 -48.51 -17.09
CA VAL A 558 0.06 -47.28 -17.84
C VAL A 558 0.66 -46.24 -16.91
N GLY A 559 1.82 -45.70 -17.28
CA GLY A 559 2.43 -44.57 -16.57
C GLY A 559 1.66 -43.26 -16.80
N VAL A 560 1.41 -42.52 -15.72
CA VAL A 560 0.74 -41.21 -15.70
C VAL A 560 1.82 -40.11 -15.63
N PRO A 561 1.68 -39.01 -16.38
CA PRO A 561 2.64 -37.90 -16.31
C PRO A 561 2.51 -37.17 -14.97
N SER A 562 3.65 -36.87 -14.36
CA SER A 562 3.68 -36.04 -13.15
C SER A 562 3.30 -34.59 -13.45
N PHE A 563 2.98 -33.81 -12.41
CA PHE A 563 2.83 -32.36 -12.52
C PHE A 563 4.02 -31.70 -13.25
N SER A 564 5.24 -32.13 -12.94
CA SER A 564 6.46 -31.59 -13.56
C SER A 564 6.58 -31.90 -15.05
N ASP A 565 6.10 -33.07 -15.47
CA ASP A 565 6.09 -33.49 -16.88
C ASP A 565 5.01 -32.74 -17.67
N ARG A 566 3.82 -32.57 -17.08
CA ARG A 566 2.72 -31.81 -17.70
C ARG A 566 3.06 -30.35 -17.91
N THR A 567 3.74 -29.75 -16.93
CA THR A 567 4.08 -28.32 -16.94
C THR A 567 5.42 -28.00 -17.59
N TYR A 568 6.20 -28.99 -18.03
CA TYR A 568 7.56 -28.79 -18.55
C TYR A 568 7.64 -27.72 -19.64
N TYR A 569 6.81 -27.82 -20.68
CA TYR A 569 6.80 -26.86 -21.80
C TYR A 569 6.27 -25.48 -21.39
N LEU A 570 5.27 -25.44 -20.51
CA LEU A 570 4.72 -24.18 -19.99
C LEU A 570 5.76 -23.44 -19.15
N ARG A 571 6.46 -24.16 -18.26
CA ARG A 571 7.56 -23.62 -17.42
C ARG A 571 8.75 -23.20 -18.27
N MET A 572 9.10 -23.94 -19.32
CA MET A 572 10.13 -23.56 -20.28
C MET A 572 9.79 -22.26 -21.02
N ARG A 573 8.54 -22.11 -21.48
CA ARG A 573 8.05 -20.88 -22.13
C ARG A 573 8.01 -19.73 -21.14
N LEU A 574 7.53 -19.95 -19.91
CA LEU A 574 7.52 -18.96 -18.84
C LEU A 574 8.94 -18.44 -18.55
N ARG A 575 9.93 -19.34 -18.44
CA ARG A 575 11.36 -18.98 -18.29
C ARG A 575 11.85 -18.11 -19.44
N LYS A 576 11.51 -18.46 -20.68
CA LYS A 576 11.91 -17.69 -21.87
C LYS A 576 11.28 -16.30 -21.90
N THR A 577 10.00 -16.20 -21.55
CA THR A 577 9.29 -14.91 -21.42
C THR A 577 9.86 -14.09 -20.26
N GLY A 578 10.11 -14.70 -19.11
CA GLY A 578 10.71 -14.05 -17.94
C GLY A 578 12.09 -13.46 -18.22
N ARG A 579 12.95 -14.14 -18.99
CA ARG A 579 14.25 -13.58 -19.43
C ARG A 579 14.10 -12.34 -20.32
N ARG A 580 13.10 -12.31 -21.19
CA ARG A 580 12.82 -11.14 -22.05
C ARG A 580 12.29 -9.96 -21.23
N ILE A 581 11.41 -10.24 -20.27
CA ILE A 581 10.93 -9.25 -19.30
C ILE A 581 12.11 -8.69 -18.51
N LEU A 582 13.03 -9.53 -18.02
CA LEU A 582 14.20 -9.06 -17.26
C LEU A 582 15.03 -8.04 -18.03
N GLN A 583 15.30 -8.31 -19.32
CA GLN A 583 16.07 -7.41 -20.18
C GLN A 583 15.40 -6.05 -20.36
N LEU A 584 14.08 -6.04 -20.51
CA LEU A 584 13.29 -4.81 -20.67
C LEU A 584 13.09 -4.08 -19.33
N ALA A 585 12.98 -4.82 -18.22
CA ALA A 585 12.75 -4.27 -16.88
C ALA A 585 13.94 -3.44 -16.40
N ASP A 586 15.17 -3.90 -16.62
CA ASP A 586 16.37 -3.14 -16.24
C ASP A 586 16.44 -1.82 -17.02
N LEU A 587 16.09 -1.82 -18.31
CA LEU A 587 16.07 -0.62 -19.15
C LEU A 587 14.94 0.34 -18.72
N LYS A 588 13.74 -0.19 -18.44
CA LYS A 588 12.60 0.59 -17.90
C LYS A 588 12.97 1.27 -16.59
N LYS A 589 13.57 0.53 -15.66
CA LYS A 589 13.98 1.04 -14.34
C LYS A 589 14.99 2.18 -14.45
N GLU A 590 15.93 2.08 -15.38
CA GLU A 590 16.90 3.14 -15.63
C GLU A 590 16.23 4.41 -16.18
N CYS A 591 15.32 4.27 -17.16
CA CYS A 591 14.54 5.37 -17.71
C CYS A 591 13.68 6.06 -16.64
N ASP A 592 12.96 5.28 -15.84
CA ASP A 592 12.10 5.78 -14.77
C ASP A 592 12.92 6.56 -13.73
N HIS A 593 14.09 6.04 -13.35
CA HIS A 593 14.97 6.72 -12.42
C HIS A 593 15.48 8.06 -12.97
N LEU A 594 15.83 8.10 -14.26
CA LEU A 594 16.25 9.33 -14.93
C LEU A 594 15.11 10.35 -15.07
N ALA A 595 13.89 9.90 -15.35
CA ALA A 595 12.71 10.75 -15.44
C ALA A 595 12.38 11.41 -14.09
N HIS A 596 12.33 10.61 -13.01
CA HIS A 596 12.09 11.12 -11.66
C HIS A 596 13.20 12.04 -11.15
N ARG A 597 14.46 11.77 -11.49
CA ARG A 597 15.58 12.66 -11.16
C ARG A 597 15.39 14.05 -11.79
N GLY A 598 14.87 14.12 -13.02
CA GLY A 598 14.54 15.37 -13.69
C GLY A 598 13.46 16.17 -12.96
N ALA A 599 12.37 15.51 -12.54
CA ALA A 599 11.31 16.16 -11.76
C ALA A 599 11.81 16.67 -10.40
N LYS A 600 12.64 15.87 -9.72
CA LYS A 600 13.26 16.28 -8.44
C LYS A 600 14.17 17.51 -8.61
N GLN A 601 14.95 17.56 -9.69
CA GLN A 601 15.79 18.72 -10.00
C GLN A 601 14.96 19.98 -10.25
N LEU A 602 13.84 19.87 -10.96
CA LEU A 602 12.93 20.99 -11.17
C LEU A 602 12.34 21.51 -9.85
N ALA A 603 11.93 20.61 -8.96
CA ALA A 603 11.43 20.97 -7.62
C ALA A 603 12.53 21.63 -6.76
N GLN A 604 13.76 21.11 -6.80
CA GLN A 604 14.92 21.70 -6.11
C GLN A 604 15.26 23.09 -6.65
N LEU A 605 15.14 23.31 -7.96
CA LEU A 605 15.35 24.61 -8.58
C LEU A 605 14.28 25.62 -8.14
N GLY A 606 13.01 25.20 -8.11
CA GLY A 606 11.91 26.02 -7.57
C GLY A 606 12.13 26.40 -6.10
N PHE A 607 12.54 25.44 -5.27
CA PHE A 607 12.90 25.70 -3.87
C PHE A 607 14.10 26.66 -3.75
N GLY A 608 15.14 26.47 -4.55
CA GLY A 608 16.29 27.37 -4.60
C GLY A 608 15.90 28.80 -4.98
N GLY A 609 14.95 28.97 -5.90
CA GLY A 609 14.38 30.26 -6.26
C GLY A 609 13.69 30.95 -5.09
N LEU A 610 12.87 30.22 -4.32
CA LEU A 610 12.20 30.75 -3.13
C LEU A 610 13.19 31.16 -2.03
N VAL A 611 14.22 30.36 -1.77
CA VAL A 611 15.27 30.68 -0.80
C VAL A 611 16.04 31.92 -1.25
N THR A 612 16.39 32.01 -2.53
CA THR A 612 17.08 33.18 -3.10
C THR A 612 16.23 34.44 -2.96
N TRP A 613 14.93 34.35 -3.23
CA TRP A 613 13.99 35.45 -3.02
C TRP A 613 13.91 35.89 -1.56
N TRP A 614 13.81 34.93 -0.63
CA TRP A 614 13.79 35.23 0.80
C TRP A 614 15.07 35.95 1.27
N VAL A 615 16.25 35.46 0.85
CA VAL A 615 17.54 36.09 1.15
C VAL A 615 17.62 37.49 0.54
N ALA A 616 17.13 37.69 -0.69
CA ALA A 616 17.10 38.99 -1.34
C ALA A 616 16.23 39.99 -0.58
N VAL A 617 15.02 39.59 -0.16
CA VAL A 617 14.13 40.44 0.65
C VAL A 617 14.76 40.77 1.99
N TYR A 618 15.37 39.80 2.67
CA TYR A 618 16.09 40.03 3.92
C TYR A 618 17.23 41.04 3.74
N TYR A 619 18.07 40.85 2.73
CA TYR A 619 19.20 41.73 2.46
C TYR A 619 18.75 43.15 2.10
N LEU A 620 17.77 43.29 1.21
CA LEU A 620 17.25 44.59 0.78
C LEU A 620 16.57 45.35 1.93
N THR A 621 15.91 44.63 2.84
CA THR A 621 15.19 45.24 3.98
C THR A 621 16.14 45.63 5.13
N PHE A 622 17.11 44.77 5.47
CA PHE A 622 17.92 44.93 6.70
C PHE A 622 19.35 45.41 6.46
N LYS A 623 19.89 45.27 5.24
CA LYS A 623 21.28 45.67 4.91
C LYS A 623 21.38 46.86 3.98
N THR A 624 20.26 47.35 3.45
CA THR A 624 20.21 48.45 2.50
C THR A 624 19.31 49.56 3.03
N ASP A 625 19.54 50.81 2.61
CA ASP A 625 18.80 51.97 3.11
C ASP A 625 17.36 52.08 2.57
N TYR A 626 16.92 51.13 1.73
CA TYR A 626 15.57 51.11 1.14
C TYR A 626 14.46 50.86 2.18
N GLY A 627 14.79 50.20 3.29
CA GLY A 627 13.85 49.93 4.38
C GLY A 627 12.64 49.09 3.95
N TRP A 628 11.65 49.00 4.85
CA TRP A 628 10.44 48.20 4.60
C TRP A 628 9.43 48.92 3.68
N ASP A 629 9.38 50.25 3.73
CA ASP A 629 8.41 51.07 2.96
C ASP A 629 8.51 50.87 1.44
N VAL A 630 9.71 50.55 0.92
CA VAL A 630 9.94 50.25 -0.50
C VAL A 630 9.70 48.76 -0.81
N MET A 631 10.07 47.87 0.12
CA MET A 631 9.98 46.43 -0.09
C MET A 631 8.56 45.88 0.03
N GLU A 632 7.69 46.54 0.79
CA GLU A 632 6.28 46.18 0.94
C GLU A 632 5.54 46.12 -0.42
N PRO A 633 5.43 47.20 -1.21
CA PRO A 633 4.72 47.16 -2.50
C PRO A 633 5.39 46.24 -3.52
N VAL A 634 6.72 46.11 -3.48
CA VAL A 634 7.48 45.20 -4.35
C VAL A 634 7.10 43.75 -4.06
N SER A 635 7.02 43.37 -2.78
CA SER A 635 6.64 42.01 -2.38
C SER A 635 5.20 41.68 -2.77
N TYR A 636 4.27 42.64 -2.64
CA TYR A 636 2.88 42.49 -3.10
C TYR A 636 2.80 42.29 -4.61
N LEU A 637 3.51 43.09 -5.39
CA LEU A 637 3.51 42.98 -6.86
C LEU A 637 4.10 41.64 -7.33
N VAL A 638 5.19 41.18 -6.69
CA VAL A 638 5.81 39.88 -6.99
C VAL A 638 4.88 38.72 -6.60
N GLY A 639 4.20 38.82 -5.45
CA GLY A 639 3.18 37.84 -5.05
C GLY A 639 2.03 37.75 -6.05
N LEU A 640 1.46 38.90 -6.43
CA LEU A 640 0.37 38.97 -7.41
C LEU A 640 0.78 38.44 -8.79
N THR A 641 1.96 38.81 -9.28
CA THR A 641 2.47 38.30 -10.57
C THR A 641 2.76 36.81 -10.53
N THR A 642 3.21 36.26 -9.40
CA THR A 642 3.38 34.81 -9.22
C THR A 642 2.04 34.08 -9.28
N VAL A 643 0.99 34.61 -8.64
CA VAL A 643 -0.37 34.04 -8.69
C VAL A 643 -0.94 34.11 -10.11
N ILE A 644 -0.78 35.25 -10.79
CA ILE A 644 -1.21 35.40 -12.20
C ILE A 644 -0.45 34.42 -13.09
N GLY A 645 0.86 34.27 -12.92
CA GLY A 645 1.67 33.32 -13.67
C GLY A 645 1.24 31.87 -13.43
N ALA A 646 0.95 31.51 -12.18
CA ALA A 646 0.40 30.20 -11.84
C ALA A 646 -0.98 29.97 -12.48
N TYR A 647 -1.84 31.00 -12.49
CA TYR A 647 -3.16 30.94 -13.10
C TYR A 647 -3.09 30.84 -14.64
N LEU A 648 -2.16 31.56 -15.28
CA LEU A 648 -1.91 31.43 -16.73
C LEU A 648 -1.35 30.04 -17.07
N TRP A 649 -0.44 29.52 -16.25
CA TRP A 649 0.08 28.16 -16.40
C TRP A 649 -1.05 27.12 -16.24
N PHE A 650 -1.98 27.36 -15.32
CA PHE A 650 -3.18 26.55 -15.13
C PHE A 650 -4.11 26.60 -16.34
N LEU A 651 -4.48 27.80 -16.82
CA LEU A 651 -5.32 27.97 -18.00
C LEU A 651 -4.71 27.37 -19.26
N TRP A 652 -3.38 27.34 -19.35
CA TRP A 652 -2.69 26.69 -20.47
C TRP A 652 -2.73 25.16 -20.39
N HIS A 653 -2.79 24.59 -19.17
CA HIS A 653 -2.79 23.14 -18.97
C HIS A 653 -4.18 22.50 -18.78
N ASN A 654 -5.27 23.27 -18.59
CA ASN A 654 -6.70 22.91 -18.67
C ASN A 654 -7.07 21.42 -18.40
N ARG A 655 -6.58 20.83 -17.31
CA ARG A 655 -6.97 19.51 -16.77
C ARG A 655 -6.96 19.56 -15.25
N ASP A 656 -7.81 18.77 -14.62
CA ASP A 656 -7.99 18.71 -13.17
C ASP A 656 -6.65 18.52 -12.46
N VAL A 657 -6.23 19.55 -11.72
CA VAL A 657 -4.90 19.58 -11.11
C VAL A 657 -4.97 19.06 -9.69
N SER A 658 -4.86 17.73 -9.56
CA SER A 658 -4.25 17.16 -8.36
C SER A 658 -2.73 17.37 -8.44
N TYR A 659 -2.08 17.66 -7.31
CA TYR A 659 -0.61 17.76 -7.20
C TYR A 659 0.09 16.51 -7.78
N ARG A 660 -0.55 15.34 -7.62
CA ARG A 660 -0.09 14.07 -8.20
C ARG A 660 -0.10 14.11 -9.74
N SER A 661 -1.15 14.65 -10.34
CA SER A 661 -1.37 14.69 -11.79
C SER A 661 -0.38 15.62 -12.51
N ALA A 662 -0.06 16.79 -11.92
CA ALA A 662 0.94 17.71 -12.48
C ALA A 662 2.37 17.14 -12.46
N MET A 663 2.75 16.48 -11.37
CA MET A 663 4.06 15.83 -11.27
C MET A 663 4.14 14.64 -12.23
N GLN A 664 3.10 13.81 -12.29
CA GLN A 664 3.00 12.68 -13.22
C GLN A 664 3.05 13.13 -14.68
N LEU A 665 2.49 14.28 -15.06
CA LEU A 665 2.57 14.80 -16.44
C LEU A 665 4.00 15.13 -16.87
N THR A 666 4.79 15.77 -15.99
CA THR A 666 6.19 16.09 -16.30
C THR A 666 7.07 14.85 -16.35
N VAL A 667 6.81 13.90 -15.45
CA VAL A 667 7.50 12.61 -15.41
C VAL A 667 7.15 11.79 -16.64
N SER A 668 5.87 11.64 -16.99
CA SER A 668 5.39 10.80 -18.09
C SER A 668 5.88 11.31 -19.45
N ARG A 669 5.82 12.63 -19.71
CA ARG A 669 6.36 13.22 -20.95
C ARG A 669 7.85 12.92 -21.11
N ARG A 670 8.63 13.11 -20.04
CA ARG A 670 10.07 12.83 -20.07
C ARG A 670 10.36 11.34 -20.19
N GLN A 671 9.53 10.50 -19.57
CA GLN A 671 9.63 9.05 -19.60
C GLN A 671 9.38 8.52 -21.03
N THR A 672 8.33 8.98 -21.73
CA THR A 672 8.08 8.61 -23.14
C THR A 672 9.24 9.00 -24.05
N GLN A 673 9.79 10.21 -23.90
CA GLN A 673 10.98 10.63 -24.65
C GLN A 673 12.19 9.75 -24.37
N LEU A 674 12.42 9.39 -23.10
CA LEU A 674 13.51 8.49 -22.73
C LEU A 674 13.31 7.07 -23.27
N TYR A 675 12.06 6.61 -23.34
CA TYR A 675 11.72 5.33 -23.95
C TYR A 675 11.99 5.32 -25.45
N GLU A 676 11.59 6.36 -26.19
CA GLU A 676 11.89 6.48 -27.62
C GLU A 676 13.40 6.55 -27.87
N GLN A 677 14.14 7.33 -27.08
CA GLN A 677 15.59 7.47 -27.21
C GLN A 677 16.36 6.18 -26.92
N LYS A 678 15.92 5.40 -25.94
CA LYS A 678 16.55 4.14 -25.54
C LYS A 678 15.95 2.92 -26.25
N GLY A 679 14.97 3.10 -27.13
CA GLY A 679 14.31 2.02 -27.87
C GLY A 679 13.47 1.09 -26.99
N PHE A 680 12.87 1.60 -25.92
CA PHE A 680 11.93 0.85 -25.09
C PHE A 680 10.53 0.89 -25.71
N ASP A 681 10.04 -0.27 -26.13
CA ASP A 681 8.68 -0.43 -26.63
C ASP A 681 7.73 -0.83 -25.50
N ILE A 682 6.82 0.08 -25.15
CA ILE A 682 5.79 -0.12 -24.11
C ILE A 682 4.83 -1.25 -24.49
N HIS A 683 4.36 -1.30 -25.73
CA HIS A 683 3.37 -2.30 -26.15
C HIS A 683 3.95 -3.70 -26.10
N LYS A 684 5.23 -3.85 -26.51
CA LYS A 684 5.95 -5.11 -26.39
C LYS A 684 6.14 -5.54 -24.93
N TRP A 685 6.39 -4.59 -24.02
CA TRP A 685 6.46 -4.87 -22.60
C TRP A 685 5.13 -5.39 -22.05
N GLU A 686 4.04 -4.66 -22.28
CA GLU A 686 2.68 -5.02 -21.83
C GLU A 686 2.29 -6.42 -22.33
N PHE A 687 2.52 -6.70 -23.61
CA PHE A 687 2.26 -8.01 -24.20
C PHE A 687 3.05 -9.14 -23.51
N LEU A 688 4.35 -8.94 -23.23
CA LEU A 688 5.17 -9.94 -22.57
C LEU A 688 4.73 -10.17 -21.11
N VAL A 689 4.32 -9.12 -20.41
CA VAL A 689 3.80 -9.19 -19.04
C VAL A 689 2.48 -9.96 -19.01
N GLU A 690 1.54 -9.64 -19.91
CA GLU A 690 0.26 -10.34 -20.02
C GLU A 690 0.45 -11.82 -20.37
N GLU A 691 1.31 -12.12 -21.33
CA GLU A 691 1.68 -13.47 -21.72
C GLU A 691 2.27 -14.26 -20.53
N GLY A 692 3.17 -13.63 -19.78
CA GLY A 692 3.76 -14.21 -18.57
C GLY A 692 2.69 -14.52 -17.51
N ASN A 693 1.76 -13.59 -17.27
CA ASN A 693 0.67 -13.77 -16.31
C ASN A 693 -0.33 -14.84 -16.76
N ARG A 694 -0.60 -14.97 -18.06
CA ARG A 694 -1.41 -16.06 -18.61
C ARG A 694 -0.78 -17.43 -18.35
N LEU A 695 0.52 -17.57 -18.61
CA LEU A 695 1.25 -18.81 -18.37
C LEU A 695 1.27 -19.19 -16.88
N ARG A 696 1.42 -18.22 -15.96
CA ARG A 696 1.34 -18.47 -14.51
C ARG A 696 -0.02 -19.01 -14.10
N ARG A 697 -1.10 -18.35 -14.55
CA ARG A 697 -2.47 -18.79 -14.26
C ARG A 697 -2.69 -20.23 -14.75
N GLU A 698 -2.19 -20.55 -15.94
CA GLU A 698 -2.31 -21.90 -16.49
C GLU A 698 -1.53 -22.95 -15.69
N ILE A 699 -0.29 -22.65 -15.29
CA ILE A 699 0.50 -23.57 -14.48
C ILE A 699 -0.12 -23.73 -13.09
N LYS A 700 -0.63 -22.65 -12.49
CA LYS A 700 -1.32 -22.69 -11.19
C LYS A 700 -2.60 -23.52 -11.25
N MET A 701 -3.44 -23.35 -12.27
CA MET A 701 -4.61 -24.21 -12.47
C MET A 701 -4.22 -25.68 -12.58
N ILE A 702 -3.13 -26.02 -13.28
CA ILE A 702 -2.63 -27.40 -13.34
C ILE A 702 -2.06 -27.86 -12.00
N ALA A 703 -1.47 -26.96 -11.20
CA ALA A 703 -0.97 -27.29 -9.87
C ALA A 703 -2.12 -27.64 -8.92
N ASP A 704 -3.20 -26.83 -8.96
CA ASP A 704 -4.45 -27.07 -8.24
C ASP A 704 -5.11 -28.38 -8.70
N GLU A 705 -5.06 -28.71 -10.01
CA GLU A 705 -5.51 -30.02 -10.50
C GLU A 705 -4.71 -31.19 -9.91
N TYR A 706 -3.42 -31.06 -9.58
CA TYR A 706 -2.65 -32.17 -9.02
C TYR A 706 -2.58 -32.14 -7.48
N ASP A 707 -3.25 -31.19 -6.82
CA ASP A 707 -3.08 -30.86 -5.39
C ASP A 707 -1.58 -30.67 -5.03
N VAL A 708 -0.81 -30.03 -5.92
CA VAL A 708 0.61 -29.75 -5.73
C VAL A 708 0.81 -28.25 -5.55
N GLU A 709 1.49 -27.84 -4.47
CA GLU A 709 1.91 -26.46 -4.32
C GLU A 709 3.02 -26.11 -5.31
N TRP A 710 2.73 -25.18 -6.24
CA TRP A 710 3.70 -24.69 -7.20
C TRP A 710 4.35 -23.37 -6.75
N ASP A 711 5.65 -23.44 -6.48
CA ASP A 711 6.47 -22.28 -6.16
C ASP A 711 6.99 -21.59 -7.45
N GLU A 712 6.45 -20.40 -7.74
CA GLU A 712 6.82 -19.57 -8.89
C GLU A 712 8.31 -19.19 -8.90
N THR A 713 8.92 -19.01 -7.73
CA THR A 713 10.26 -18.42 -7.60
C THR A 713 11.36 -19.37 -8.07
N LYS A 714 11.16 -20.68 -7.88
CA LYS A 714 12.10 -21.74 -8.31
C LYS A 714 12.22 -21.83 -9.83
N ASP A 715 11.18 -21.45 -10.56
CA ASP A 715 11.16 -21.56 -12.02
C ASP A 715 11.57 -20.31 -12.76
N GLU A 716 11.30 -19.14 -12.22
CA GLU A 716 11.62 -17.88 -12.89
C GLU A 716 13.13 -17.58 -12.91
N GLY A 717 13.92 -18.30 -12.11
CA GLY A 717 15.39 -18.25 -12.09
C GLY A 717 15.98 -16.92 -11.59
N HIS A 718 15.19 -15.86 -11.47
CA HIS A 718 15.63 -14.54 -11.03
C HIS A 718 14.53 -13.86 -10.20
N LYS A 719 14.77 -13.70 -8.89
CA LYS A 719 13.91 -12.95 -7.95
C LYS A 719 13.51 -11.55 -8.47
N LYS A 720 14.38 -10.95 -9.31
CA LYS A 720 14.17 -9.64 -9.95
C LYS A 720 12.95 -9.58 -10.88
N VAL A 721 12.63 -10.67 -11.59
CA VAL A 721 11.47 -10.73 -12.50
C VAL A 721 10.18 -10.76 -11.70
N ALA A 722 10.11 -11.62 -10.69
CA ALA A 722 9.00 -11.69 -9.76
C ALA A 722 8.76 -10.34 -9.07
N GLN A 723 9.83 -9.67 -8.63
CA GLN A 723 9.74 -8.33 -8.02
C GLN A 723 9.22 -7.27 -9.01
N ALA A 724 9.78 -7.18 -10.22
CA ALA A 724 9.34 -6.21 -11.22
C ALA A 724 7.84 -6.36 -11.56
N LEU A 725 7.37 -7.61 -11.66
CA LEU A 725 5.97 -7.93 -11.92
C LEU A 725 5.05 -7.73 -10.71
N ARG A 726 5.56 -7.91 -9.48
CA ARG A 726 4.82 -7.54 -8.26
C ARG A 726 4.67 -6.03 -8.15
N GLU A 727 5.72 -5.27 -8.46
CA GLU A 727 5.70 -3.81 -8.47
C GLU A 727 4.72 -3.26 -9.51
N GLU A 728 4.64 -3.84 -10.71
CA GLU A 728 3.61 -3.47 -11.70
C GLU A 728 2.20 -3.79 -11.22
N ARG A 729 1.97 -4.99 -10.68
CA ARG A 729 0.65 -5.36 -10.14
C ARG A 729 0.20 -4.41 -9.01
N LYS A 730 1.14 -3.95 -8.18
CA LYS A 730 0.84 -2.94 -7.14
C LYS A 730 0.47 -1.60 -7.76
N LYS A 731 1.24 -1.14 -8.76
CA LYS A 731 0.94 0.12 -9.48
C LYS A 731 -0.42 0.08 -10.18
N ASP A 732 -0.78 -1.02 -10.83
CA ASP A 732 -2.08 -1.17 -11.49
C ASP A 732 -3.24 -1.20 -10.48
N LYS A 733 -3.04 -1.82 -9.31
CA LYS A 733 -4.02 -1.80 -8.21
C LYS A 733 -4.17 -0.40 -7.61
N GLU A 734 -3.07 0.30 -7.37
CA GLU A 734 -3.10 1.70 -6.90
C GLU A 734 -3.79 2.61 -7.90
N LYS A 735 -3.49 2.45 -9.20
CA LYS A 735 -4.13 3.24 -10.26
C LYS A 735 -5.64 3.00 -10.35
N LYS A 736 -6.09 1.74 -10.24
CA LYS A 736 -7.53 1.43 -10.20
C LYS A 736 -8.22 2.01 -8.98
N LYS A 737 -7.56 1.97 -7.82
CA LYS A 737 -8.09 2.55 -6.59
C LYS A 737 -8.18 4.08 -6.69
N ASP A 738 -7.15 4.72 -7.24
CA ASP A 738 -7.17 6.17 -7.49
C ASP A 738 -8.29 6.55 -8.49
N GLU A 739 -8.58 5.72 -9.51
CA GLU A 739 -9.69 5.92 -10.46
C GLU A 739 -11.08 5.73 -9.81
N GLU A 740 -11.24 4.76 -8.89
CA GLU A 740 -12.47 4.56 -8.10
C GLU A 740 -12.70 5.70 -7.10
N ASP A 741 -11.66 6.17 -6.42
CA ASP A 741 -11.74 7.30 -5.48
C ASP A 741 -12.11 8.63 -6.22
N ASP A 742 -11.64 8.83 -7.46
CA ASP A 742 -11.97 10.01 -8.28
C ASP A 742 -13.42 9.95 -8.84
N GLU A 743 -13.97 8.75 -9.12
CA GLU A 743 -15.38 8.58 -9.56
C GLU A 743 -16.39 8.82 -8.41
N ASP A 744 -16.04 8.42 -7.18
CA ASP A 744 -16.88 8.64 -5.98
C ASP A 744 -16.98 10.15 -5.62
N ASP A 745 -15.92 10.94 -5.86
CA ASP A 745 -15.92 12.40 -5.65
C ASP A 745 -16.83 13.14 -6.67
N ASP A 746 -16.95 12.62 -7.91
CA ASP A 746 -17.80 13.20 -8.96
C ASP A 746 -19.31 12.90 -8.73
N ASP A 747 -19.65 11.76 -8.12
CA ASP A 747 -21.02 11.38 -7.78
C ASP A 747 -21.58 12.15 -6.55
N ASP A 748 -20.73 12.45 -5.56
CA ASP A 748 -21.09 13.30 -4.41
C ASP A 748 -21.40 14.76 -4.83
N ASP A 749 -20.73 15.27 -5.86
CA ASP A 749 -20.99 16.60 -6.42
C ASP A 749 -22.32 16.66 -7.21
N GLN A 750 -22.75 15.56 -7.85
CA GLN A 750 -24.07 15.48 -8.49
C GLN A 750 -25.22 15.33 -7.48
N GLU A 751 -25.05 14.61 -6.36
CA GLU A 751 -26.10 14.47 -5.36
C GLU A 751 -26.34 15.77 -4.56
N SER A 752 -25.29 16.60 -4.40
CA SER A 752 -25.40 17.91 -3.75
C SER A 752 -26.15 18.97 -4.58
N GLY A 753 -26.12 18.84 -5.91
CA GLY A 753 -26.84 19.70 -6.86
C GLY A 753 -28.35 19.41 -6.98
N SER A 754 -28.77 18.17 -6.69
CA SER A 754 -30.18 17.74 -6.85
C SER A 754 -31.09 18.10 -5.68
N LYS A 755 -30.54 18.39 -4.48
CA LYS A 755 -31.30 18.83 -3.30
C LYS A 755 -31.60 20.34 -3.23
N ARG A 756 -31.26 21.10 -4.29
CA ARG A 756 -31.65 22.50 -4.46
C ARG A 756 -32.43 22.71 -5.77
N LYS A 757 -33.65 22.18 -5.83
CA LYS A 757 -34.73 22.72 -6.65
C LYS A 757 -36.05 22.64 -5.90
#